data_AF-A0A8T1UM85-F1
#
_entry.id   AF-A0A8T1UM85-F1
#
_cell.length_a   1.000
_cell.length_b   1.000
_cell.length_c   1.000
_cell.angle_alpha   90.00
_cell.angle_beta   90.00
_cell.angle_gamma   90.00
#
_symmetry.space_group_name_H-M   'P 1'
#
loop_
_entity.id
_entity.type
_entity.pdbx_description
1 polymer ?
#
loop_
_entity_poly.entity_id
_entity_poly.type
_entity_poly.pdbx_seq_one_letter_code
_entity_poly.pdbx_strand_id
1 'polypeptide(L)'
;MPPALRLFGMAALVVSGWLPPISAIGPVRRDRGPLFTTSKAVRTLDIGSFDAMLNDTQTVWLVDFYSPWCPHCRQFGPQWEEVANVYADVDSIQFGAVDCTRQNEICDREDVHSYPAVKMYHVPPEINEAIEMPHAGNVYARHVAKWIEETLKENGMGPLIDVDKVYPKNTLRNDLKKKEFKFGDPVEPLHDDRSAEIQLKRLRDAGTTALFTLDDGFFMGTTVLAGERYDAAVTWVQTLAGAFPMKENRAAFALLVGMIRQQNRWKQADWNTMLDKWKVTANAMSYPTNLFASKDDLILCTTFTCGLWTLFHSLTVNGVGQLMPSEIMIAIRLVVKHFFGCEECKHHFLKANPESVIKKLALRDEDGPHAVTFWIWTMHNTVNKPQSLDPAQLSEEDIVAYIREMTSKREVVLVPWTVAFLLLLSTTSAFSLMKHDTSPLFTKSFQVHSLSSQNYDTMLKESDTVWLVDYYAPWCPHCRHFAPEWERVANFYAKTDKVQVGAVDCTKNSEICNNENIHGYPGVKIHHVPADAEKAVMMPRGARGSKSVIDWAERLMEEHGIKSGVNIEDLTAQLKNFRNAGVAEGDDGEMMYNDQSLEMKYKRLHDAGIAVVSTFQNGFFMGENVLEGERYEVALMWVEALAASFPMKKNRQVLAMLVESMKTSNHWNHADWKVLLRKWKEVAIGKTFPVNLFTSSEDTNWAFCKTYTCGLWTLFHSITVSDVKASKKGVTQPWKPSRIMAAIRLYVKNFFGCEECREHFMLSNPESVIAELAASDKEGPHAVAMWIWKMHNTVNKSLKKQQWPSKTACPICYVENGEPISLDPVRLHEDEIVAYVTSAYGHDDEEIYDMDAAHNGKLVALWSSTQGFSAMVMILGFFALLGVAYKTRRHRGFDRKVLMMRDHIA
;
A
#
# COMPACT_ATOMS: atom_id res chain seq x y z
N MET A 1 -2.46 61.71 -10.03
CA MET A 1 -2.09 61.17 -11.36
C MET A 1 -0.57 60.99 -11.43
N PRO A 2 -0.06 59.76 -11.33
CA PRO A 2 1.28 59.38 -11.78
C PRO A 2 1.25 58.79 -13.22
N PRO A 3 2.41 58.56 -13.88
CA PRO A 3 2.48 58.63 -15.35
C PRO A 3 2.42 57.31 -16.10
N ALA A 4 1.96 57.37 -17.35
CA ALA A 4 2.11 56.32 -18.36
C ALA A 4 3.27 56.64 -19.35
N LEU A 5 3.67 55.63 -20.12
CA LEU A 5 4.71 55.65 -21.19
C LEU A 5 6.16 55.91 -20.74
N ARG A 6 6.91 54.81 -20.56
CA ARG A 6 8.25 54.57 -21.15
C ARG A 6 8.51 53.06 -21.17
N LEU A 7 9.46 52.59 -21.98
CA LEU A 7 9.70 51.17 -22.32
C LEU A 7 8.51 50.56 -23.12
N PHE A 8 8.32 50.90 -24.40
CA PHE A 8 9.12 50.50 -25.58
C PHE A 8 9.25 48.98 -25.79
N GLY A 9 8.38 48.45 -26.65
CA GLY A 9 8.71 47.57 -27.78
C GLY A 9 9.67 46.39 -27.58
N MET A 10 9.11 45.23 -27.22
CA MET A 10 9.34 44.00 -27.99
C MET A 10 8.03 43.21 -28.10
N ALA A 11 7.49 43.14 -29.33
CA ALA A 11 6.41 42.25 -29.71
C ALA A 11 6.73 41.69 -31.11
N ALA A 12 6.32 40.45 -31.36
CA ALA A 12 6.59 39.66 -32.57
C ALA A 12 8.07 39.35 -32.86
N LEU A 13 8.52 38.17 -32.39
CA LEU A 13 9.24 37.17 -33.20
C LEU A 13 9.20 35.81 -32.48
N VAL A 14 9.36 34.72 -33.24
CA VAL A 14 9.19 33.30 -32.80
C VAL A 14 7.77 33.01 -32.25
N VAL A 15 6.74 32.73 -33.07
CA VAL A 15 6.57 31.64 -34.07
C VAL A 15 6.48 30.24 -33.43
N SER A 16 5.39 29.54 -33.77
CA SER A 16 5.13 28.10 -33.61
C SER A 16 5.36 27.44 -32.23
N GLY A 17 4.28 26.86 -31.68
CA GLY A 17 4.32 25.41 -31.57
C GLY A 17 3.34 24.71 -30.63
N TRP A 18 2.49 23.86 -31.23
CA TRP A 18 2.22 22.47 -30.81
C TRP A 18 2.07 22.15 -29.30
N LEU A 19 0.79 22.04 -28.90
CA LEU A 19 0.12 20.90 -28.21
C LEU A 19 0.87 20.11 -27.10
N PRO A 20 0.16 19.46 -26.15
CA PRO A 20 0.64 19.48 -24.78
C PRO A 20 1.41 18.17 -24.40
N PRO A 21 1.38 17.61 -23.17
CA PRO A 21 2.61 17.09 -22.55
C PRO A 21 2.71 15.55 -22.53
N ILE A 22 3.78 15.04 -21.91
CA ILE A 22 4.01 13.61 -21.64
C ILE A 22 4.49 13.47 -20.18
N SER A 23 3.54 13.22 -19.27
CA SER A 23 3.49 11.95 -18.53
C SER A 23 4.74 11.41 -17.77
N ALA A 24 4.71 11.51 -16.44
CA ALA A 24 5.48 10.73 -15.42
C ALA A 24 4.58 10.53 -14.14
N ILE A 25 4.71 9.68 -13.08
CA ILE A 25 5.57 8.55 -12.56
C ILE A 25 4.65 7.57 -11.75
N GLY A 26 5.02 6.29 -11.49
CA GLY A 26 4.34 5.39 -10.52
C GLY A 26 5.18 4.16 -10.02
N PRO A 27 4.83 3.46 -8.89
CA PRO A 27 5.72 2.47 -8.22
C PRO A 27 5.12 1.14 -7.61
N VAL A 28 5.76 -0.04 -7.82
CA VAL A 28 6.03 -1.10 -6.78
C VAL A 28 5.21 -2.45 -6.85
N ARG A 29 5.71 -3.55 -6.22
CA ARG A 29 5.06 -4.88 -5.95
C ARG A 29 5.76 -5.56 -4.73
N ARG A 30 5.07 -6.30 -3.85
CA ARG A 30 5.70 -7.13 -2.77
C ARG A 30 4.86 -8.33 -2.28
N ASP A 31 5.29 -9.55 -2.59
CA ASP A 31 4.99 -10.78 -1.81
C ASP A 31 6.32 -11.34 -1.24
N ARG A 32 6.30 -12.30 -0.30
CA ARG A 32 7.53 -12.87 0.31
C ARG A 32 7.42 -14.37 0.68
N GLY A 33 7.60 -15.24 -0.30
CA GLY A 33 7.76 -16.70 -0.12
C GLY A 33 9.13 -17.14 0.45
N PRO A 34 9.54 -18.41 0.26
CA PRO A 34 10.82 -18.94 0.75
C PRO A 34 12.01 -18.37 -0.03
N LEU A 35 13.20 -18.34 0.60
CA LEU A 35 14.30 -17.48 0.14
C LEU A 35 15.02 -17.96 -1.12
N PHE A 36 15.26 -19.26 -1.26
CA PHE A 36 16.22 -19.80 -2.25
C PHE A 36 15.57 -20.65 -3.36
N THR A 37 14.24 -20.59 -3.52
CA THR A 37 13.48 -21.43 -4.47
C THR A 37 13.80 -21.20 -5.95
N THR A 38 14.47 -20.08 -6.27
CA THR A 38 14.91 -19.73 -7.64
C THR A 38 16.44 -19.64 -7.77
N SER A 39 17.19 -19.94 -6.70
CA SER A 39 18.64 -19.90 -6.74
C SER A 39 19.20 -21.05 -7.58
N LYS A 40 20.26 -20.77 -8.34
CA LYS A 40 21.07 -21.80 -9.01
C LYS A 40 22.32 -22.18 -8.21
N ALA A 41 22.72 -21.35 -7.26
CA ALA A 41 23.93 -21.52 -6.47
C ALA A 41 23.65 -22.08 -5.06
N VAL A 42 22.50 -21.73 -4.46
CA VAL A 42 22.05 -22.26 -3.16
C VAL A 42 20.97 -23.32 -3.36
N ARG A 43 21.26 -24.57 -3.02
CA ARG A 43 20.30 -25.68 -3.11
C ARG A 43 19.37 -25.66 -1.89
N THR A 44 18.05 -25.66 -2.09
CA THR A 44 17.11 -25.85 -0.98
C THR A 44 17.14 -27.33 -0.56
N LEU A 45 17.34 -27.60 0.73
CA LEU A 45 17.48 -28.96 1.27
C LEU A 45 16.23 -29.39 2.05
N ASP A 46 15.92 -30.68 1.94
CA ASP A 46 14.94 -31.44 2.71
C ASP A 46 15.62 -32.66 3.37
N ILE A 47 14.91 -33.42 4.21
CA ILE A 47 15.51 -34.53 4.98
C ILE A 47 16.26 -35.54 4.09
N GLY A 48 15.74 -35.87 2.90
CA GLY A 48 16.36 -36.83 1.99
C GLY A 48 17.58 -36.28 1.25
N SER A 49 17.53 -35.03 0.80
CA SER A 49 18.66 -34.36 0.16
C SER A 49 19.76 -33.95 1.15
N PHE A 50 19.39 -33.66 2.40
CA PHE A 50 20.33 -33.42 3.50
C PHE A 50 21.01 -34.73 3.96
N ASP A 51 20.27 -35.83 4.07
CA ASP A 51 20.88 -37.13 4.39
C ASP A 51 21.80 -37.61 3.24
N ALA A 52 21.47 -37.30 1.97
CA ALA A 52 22.39 -37.51 0.85
C ALA A 52 23.66 -36.64 0.96
N MET A 53 23.52 -35.36 1.32
CA MET A 53 24.63 -34.44 1.58
C MET A 53 25.56 -34.95 2.70
N LEU A 54 25.02 -35.49 3.80
CA LEU A 54 25.81 -36.06 4.90
C LEU A 54 26.64 -37.31 4.50
N ASN A 55 26.36 -37.91 3.34
CA ASN A 55 27.15 -39.03 2.80
C ASN A 55 28.12 -38.60 1.68
N ASP A 56 28.11 -37.32 1.26
CA ASP A 56 28.95 -36.78 0.19
C ASP A 56 30.33 -36.32 0.72
N THR A 57 31.17 -37.28 1.10
CA THR A 57 32.52 -37.02 1.64
C THR A 57 33.53 -36.50 0.58
N GLN A 58 33.09 -36.15 -0.63
CA GLN A 58 33.95 -35.57 -1.67
C GLN A 58 33.78 -34.05 -1.80
N THR A 59 32.76 -33.48 -1.17
CA THR A 59 32.34 -32.09 -1.33
C THR A 59 32.24 -31.39 0.02
N VAL A 60 32.82 -30.20 0.16
CA VAL A 60 32.58 -29.34 1.33
C VAL A 60 31.21 -28.67 1.17
N TRP A 61 30.31 -28.96 2.09
CA TRP A 61 28.95 -28.41 2.06
C TRP A 61 28.75 -27.33 3.10
N LEU A 62 28.18 -26.20 2.69
CA LEU A 62 27.87 -25.08 3.57
C LEU A 62 26.35 -24.85 3.58
N VAL A 63 25.72 -24.82 4.75
CA VAL A 63 24.25 -24.77 4.88
C VAL A 63 23.80 -23.58 5.71
N ASP A 64 22.92 -22.74 5.16
CA ASP A 64 22.15 -21.71 5.89
C ASP A 64 20.87 -22.32 6.46
N PHE A 65 20.82 -22.50 7.77
CA PHE A 65 19.62 -22.89 8.50
C PHE A 65 18.82 -21.64 8.84
N TYR A 66 17.68 -21.48 8.16
CA TYR A 66 16.96 -20.21 8.08
C TYR A 66 15.48 -20.37 8.35
N SER A 67 14.80 -19.23 8.46
CA SER A 67 13.34 -19.14 8.45
C SER A 67 12.87 -18.07 7.45
N PRO A 68 11.81 -18.31 6.65
CA PRO A 68 11.27 -17.31 5.74
C PRO A 68 10.66 -16.10 6.45
N TRP A 69 10.26 -16.18 7.72
CA TRP A 69 9.77 -15.00 8.46
C TRP A 69 10.90 -14.18 9.11
N CYS A 70 12.03 -14.82 9.42
CA CYS A 70 13.18 -14.23 10.13
C CYS A 70 13.78 -13.01 9.39
N PRO A 71 13.82 -11.81 10.01
CA PRO A 71 14.33 -10.60 9.36
C PRO A 71 15.82 -10.68 8.99
N HIS A 72 16.65 -11.18 9.91
CA HIS A 72 18.10 -11.34 9.70
C HIS A 72 18.36 -12.33 8.55
N CYS A 73 17.62 -13.44 8.50
CA CYS A 73 17.69 -14.43 7.42
C CYS A 73 17.35 -13.81 6.06
N ARG A 74 16.31 -12.97 5.98
CA ARG A 74 15.96 -12.26 4.72
C ARG A 74 16.89 -11.10 4.36
N GLN A 75 17.72 -10.63 5.29
CA GLN A 75 18.83 -9.71 5.03
C GLN A 75 20.11 -10.47 4.63
N PHE A 76 20.32 -11.67 5.18
CA PHE A 76 21.48 -12.53 4.95
C PHE A 76 21.38 -13.33 3.65
N GLY A 77 20.20 -13.80 3.25
CA GLY A 77 20.00 -14.62 2.05
C GLY A 77 20.64 -14.06 0.76
N PRO A 78 20.51 -12.75 0.44
CA PRO A 78 21.21 -12.14 -0.69
C PRO A 78 22.74 -12.14 -0.56
N GLN A 79 23.29 -12.14 0.66
CA GLN A 79 24.74 -12.29 0.91
C GLN A 79 25.17 -13.76 0.88
N TRP A 80 24.31 -14.69 1.30
CA TRP A 80 24.53 -16.12 1.16
C TRP A 80 24.61 -16.52 -0.31
N GLU A 81 23.65 -16.06 -1.11
CA GLU A 81 23.63 -16.28 -2.56
C GLU A 81 24.79 -15.56 -3.28
N GLU A 82 25.17 -14.33 -2.88
CA GLU A 82 26.36 -13.65 -3.42
C GLU A 82 27.63 -14.51 -3.25
N VAL A 83 27.81 -15.12 -2.08
CA VAL A 83 28.98 -15.98 -1.78
C VAL A 83 28.89 -17.31 -2.50
N ALA A 84 27.71 -17.94 -2.54
CA ALA A 84 27.49 -19.18 -3.29
C ALA A 84 27.83 -19.03 -4.79
N ASN A 85 27.52 -17.87 -5.39
CA ASN A 85 27.90 -17.58 -6.77
C ASN A 85 29.42 -17.38 -6.95
N VAL A 86 30.17 -16.96 -5.93
CA VAL A 86 31.64 -16.85 -6.00
C VAL A 86 32.33 -18.22 -5.99
N TYR A 87 31.74 -19.22 -5.34
CA TYR A 87 32.23 -20.61 -5.35
C TYR A 87 31.55 -21.50 -6.41
N ALA A 88 30.73 -20.94 -7.30
CA ALA A 88 29.97 -21.72 -8.30
C ALA A 88 30.87 -22.48 -9.30
N ASP A 89 32.08 -21.97 -9.57
CA ASP A 89 33.10 -22.61 -10.41
C ASP A 89 34.09 -23.50 -9.60
N VAL A 90 33.79 -23.80 -8.32
CA VAL A 90 34.66 -24.56 -7.42
C VAL A 90 34.00 -25.92 -7.11
N ASP A 91 34.31 -26.93 -7.91
CA ASP A 91 33.69 -28.27 -7.86
C ASP A 91 33.70 -28.95 -6.46
N SER A 92 34.65 -28.59 -5.61
CA SER A 92 34.80 -29.14 -4.25
C SER A 92 33.94 -28.45 -3.18
N ILE A 93 33.14 -27.44 -3.54
CA ILE A 93 32.26 -26.70 -2.62
C ILE A 93 30.83 -26.67 -3.14
N GLN A 94 29.85 -26.82 -2.25
CA GLN A 94 28.43 -26.63 -2.54
C GLN A 94 27.72 -25.86 -1.42
N PHE A 95 26.71 -25.07 -1.81
CA PHE A 95 25.89 -24.28 -0.90
C PHE A 95 24.47 -24.84 -0.81
N GLY A 96 23.99 -25.01 0.42
CA GLY A 96 22.65 -25.43 0.77
C GLY A 96 21.91 -24.40 1.62
N ALA A 97 20.60 -24.59 1.77
CA ALA A 97 19.79 -23.87 2.75
C ALA A 97 18.60 -24.72 3.22
N VAL A 98 18.35 -24.73 4.53
CA VAL A 98 17.28 -25.49 5.19
C VAL A 98 16.26 -24.53 5.76
N ASP A 99 15.00 -24.64 5.32
CA ASP A 99 13.88 -23.92 5.92
C ASP A 99 13.41 -24.65 7.19
N CYS A 100 13.89 -24.19 8.36
CA CYS A 100 13.58 -24.79 9.65
C CYS A 100 12.11 -24.64 10.07
N THR A 101 11.30 -23.84 9.36
CA THR A 101 9.84 -23.81 9.56
C THR A 101 9.12 -24.99 8.88
N ARG A 102 9.84 -25.74 8.04
CA ARG A 102 9.34 -26.88 7.26
C ARG A 102 10.12 -28.18 7.48
N GLN A 103 11.37 -28.07 7.93
CA GLN A 103 12.32 -29.18 8.12
C GLN A 103 12.84 -29.19 9.57
N ASN A 104 11.93 -29.07 10.54
CA ASN A 104 12.29 -28.96 11.96
C ASN A 104 13.13 -30.15 12.45
N GLU A 105 12.85 -31.38 11.97
CA GLU A 105 13.63 -32.58 12.29
C GLU A 105 15.12 -32.44 11.94
N ILE A 106 15.47 -31.75 10.85
CA ILE A 106 16.87 -31.45 10.51
C ILE A 106 17.42 -30.46 11.54
N CYS A 107 16.72 -29.34 11.79
CA CYS A 107 17.25 -28.27 12.63
C CYS A 107 17.36 -28.68 14.12
N ASP A 108 16.48 -29.57 14.59
CA ASP A 108 16.57 -30.23 15.91
C ASP A 108 17.75 -31.23 15.95
N ARG A 109 18.01 -31.98 14.87
CA ARG A 109 19.12 -32.96 14.78
C ARG A 109 20.49 -32.30 14.69
N GLU A 110 20.58 -31.17 13.98
CA GLU A 110 21.82 -30.41 13.75
C GLU A 110 22.09 -29.37 14.86
N ASP A 111 21.33 -29.40 15.97
CA ASP A 111 21.46 -28.53 17.14
C ASP A 111 21.42 -27.02 16.80
N VAL A 112 20.37 -26.60 16.06
CA VAL A 112 20.20 -25.22 15.57
C VAL A 112 19.28 -24.41 16.48
N HIS A 113 19.86 -23.57 17.35
CA HIS A 113 19.11 -22.77 18.34
C HIS A 113 18.80 -21.32 17.94
N SER A 114 19.27 -20.86 16.77
CA SER A 114 19.04 -19.51 16.25
C SER A 114 19.13 -19.44 14.73
N TYR A 115 18.56 -18.39 14.13
CA TYR A 115 18.53 -18.18 12.68
C TYR A 115 18.96 -16.75 12.28
N PRO A 116 19.71 -16.55 11.18
CA PRO A 116 20.34 -17.59 10.36
C PRO A 116 21.52 -18.23 11.10
N ALA A 117 21.69 -19.55 10.97
CA ALA A 117 22.87 -20.26 11.43
C ALA A 117 23.54 -20.93 10.24
N VAL A 118 24.87 -20.83 10.15
CA VAL A 118 25.65 -21.42 9.06
C VAL A 118 26.55 -22.52 9.61
N LYS A 119 26.46 -23.72 9.03
CA LYS A 119 27.39 -24.83 9.36
C LYS A 119 28.08 -25.35 8.09
N MET A 120 29.33 -25.77 8.25
CA MET A 120 30.20 -26.34 7.21
C MET A 120 30.46 -27.82 7.52
N TYR A 121 30.23 -28.69 6.54
CA TYR A 121 30.33 -30.14 6.64
C TYR A 121 31.51 -30.66 5.81
N HIS A 122 32.03 -31.85 6.17
CA HIS A 122 33.14 -32.54 5.51
C HIS A 122 34.47 -31.79 5.53
N VAL A 123 34.73 -31.04 6.61
CA VAL A 123 35.98 -30.30 6.84
C VAL A 123 36.57 -30.64 8.21
N PRO A 124 37.62 -31.47 8.29
CA PRO A 124 38.19 -32.29 7.22
C PRO A 124 37.23 -33.44 6.79
N PRO A 125 37.41 -34.07 5.61
CA PRO A 125 36.47 -35.08 5.08
C PRO A 125 36.36 -36.38 5.89
N GLU A 126 37.20 -36.57 6.91
CA GLU A 126 37.17 -37.72 7.83
C GLU A 126 36.34 -37.44 9.11
N ILE A 127 35.76 -36.23 9.25
CA ILE A 127 35.01 -35.80 10.43
C ILE A 127 33.57 -35.44 10.05
N ASN A 128 32.61 -36.14 10.66
CA ASN A 128 31.16 -35.92 10.47
C ASN A 128 30.59 -34.80 11.36
N GLU A 129 31.40 -34.12 12.15
CA GLU A 129 30.99 -32.99 13.01
C GLU A 129 31.08 -31.68 12.23
N ALA A 130 30.01 -30.88 12.25
CA ALA A 130 29.90 -29.67 11.43
C ALA A 130 30.52 -28.44 12.11
N ILE A 131 31.36 -27.69 11.39
CA ILE A 131 31.96 -26.45 11.87
C ILE A 131 30.93 -25.31 11.73
N GLU A 132 30.42 -24.80 12.85
CA GLU A 132 29.50 -23.66 12.87
C GLU A 132 30.24 -22.32 12.69
N MET A 133 29.66 -21.42 11.88
CA MET A 133 30.20 -20.08 11.67
C MET A 133 30.03 -19.22 12.95
N PRO A 134 31.10 -18.58 13.46
CA PRO A 134 31.00 -17.72 14.63
C PRO A 134 30.01 -16.57 14.45
N HIS A 135 28.99 -16.51 15.32
CA HIS A 135 27.96 -15.47 15.31
C HIS A 135 28.58 -14.07 15.52
N ALA A 136 28.52 -13.21 14.49
CA ALA A 136 29.29 -11.96 14.44
C ALA A 136 28.54 -10.73 13.84
N GLY A 137 27.32 -10.45 14.32
CA GLY A 137 26.58 -9.22 14.01
C GLY A 137 26.22 -9.06 12.53
N ASN A 138 26.53 -7.91 11.93
CA ASN A 138 26.32 -7.68 10.48
C ASN A 138 27.29 -8.52 9.63
N VAL A 139 26.87 -9.73 9.30
CA VAL A 139 27.56 -10.61 8.34
C VAL A 139 27.28 -10.12 6.91
N TYR A 140 28.35 -9.87 6.16
CA TYR A 140 28.32 -9.53 4.73
C TYR A 140 29.03 -10.63 3.94
N ALA A 141 28.84 -10.68 2.62
CA ALA A 141 29.43 -11.68 1.72
C ALA A 141 30.95 -11.85 1.95
N ARG A 142 31.69 -10.74 2.04
CA ARG A 142 33.13 -10.71 2.35
C ARG A 142 33.49 -11.34 3.72
N HIS A 143 32.60 -11.31 4.71
CA HIS A 143 32.84 -11.93 6.01
C HIS A 143 32.68 -13.45 5.95
N VAL A 144 31.62 -13.93 5.27
CA VAL A 144 31.42 -15.37 5.03
C VAL A 144 32.58 -15.93 4.19
N ALA A 145 32.88 -15.32 3.04
CA ALA A 145 33.97 -15.76 2.18
C ALA A 145 35.34 -15.79 2.88
N LYS A 146 35.60 -14.84 3.81
CA LYS A 146 36.80 -14.86 4.65
C LYS A 146 36.79 -16.01 5.66
N TRP A 147 35.66 -16.27 6.34
CA TRP A 147 35.54 -17.39 7.27
C TRP A 147 35.71 -18.75 6.58
N ILE A 148 35.18 -18.90 5.36
CA ILE A 148 35.35 -20.11 4.55
C ILE A 148 36.84 -20.36 4.27
N GLU A 149 37.54 -19.37 3.71
CA GLU A 149 38.95 -19.49 3.35
C GLU A 149 39.88 -19.65 4.57
N GLU A 150 39.53 -19.09 5.73
CA GLU A 150 40.26 -19.33 6.97
C GLU A 150 39.99 -20.74 7.52
N THR A 151 38.74 -21.20 7.55
CA THR A 151 38.37 -22.55 8.04
C THR A 151 38.96 -23.66 7.17
N LEU A 152 38.89 -23.52 5.84
CA LEU A 152 39.52 -24.45 4.89
C LEU A 152 41.03 -24.49 5.08
N LYS A 153 41.68 -23.32 5.21
CA LYS A 153 43.13 -23.23 5.42
C LYS A 153 43.58 -23.81 6.75
N GLU A 154 42.83 -23.60 7.83
CA GLU A 154 43.10 -24.19 9.15
C GLU A 154 42.99 -25.72 9.14
N ASN A 155 42.13 -26.28 8.27
CA ASN A 155 41.98 -27.72 8.04
C ASN A 155 42.79 -28.26 6.84
N GLY A 156 43.71 -27.45 6.26
CA GLY A 156 44.63 -27.89 5.19
C GLY A 156 44.03 -27.99 3.78
N MET A 157 42.80 -27.51 3.57
CA MET A 157 42.02 -27.62 2.33
C MET A 157 41.98 -26.32 1.50
N GLY A 158 42.66 -25.25 1.93
CA GLY A 158 42.63 -23.93 1.27
C GLY A 158 43.99 -23.22 1.21
N PRO A 159 44.09 -22.07 0.52
CA PRO A 159 42.95 -21.30 0.01
C PRO A 159 42.47 -21.69 -1.39
N LEU A 160 41.19 -21.47 -1.68
CA LEU A 160 40.56 -21.73 -2.99
C LEU A 160 40.29 -20.43 -3.77
N ILE A 161 39.87 -19.35 -3.10
CA ILE A 161 39.76 -18.00 -3.66
C ILE A 161 40.65 -16.97 -2.96
N ASP A 162 41.10 -15.96 -3.71
CA ASP A 162 41.72 -14.77 -3.13
C ASP A 162 40.62 -13.77 -2.70
N VAL A 163 40.27 -13.82 -1.41
CA VAL A 163 39.25 -12.95 -0.80
C VAL A 163 39.57 -11.45 -0.95
N ASP A 164 40.85 -11.06 -0.99
CA ASP A 164 41.25 -9.65 -1.17
C ASP A 164 41.35 -9.24 -2.65
N LYS A 165 41.26 -10.18 -3.59
CA LYS A 165 41.05 -9.92 -5.03
C LYS A 165 39.56 -9.89 -5.39
N VAL A 166 38.76 -10.80 -4.83
CA VAL A 166 37.30 -10.84 -5.04
C VAL A 166 36.61 -9.69 -4.29
N TYR A 167 37.02 -9.41 -3.05
CA TYR A 167 36.46 -8.36 -2.20
C TYR A 167 37.55 -7.35 -1.75
N PRO A 168 38.06 -6.51 -2.67
CA PRO A 168 39.26 -5.70 -2.44
C PRO A 168 39.16 -4.72 -1.28
N LYS A 169 40.20 -4.72 -0.43
CA LYS A 169 40.42 -3.77 0.67
C LYS A 169 40.71 -2.35 0.12
N ASN A 170 39.67 -1.66 -0.32
CA ASN A 170 39.79 -0.27 -0.77
C ASN A 170 39.41 0.71 0.36
N THR A 171 40.08 1.86 0.42
CA THR A 171 40.00 2.88 1.49
C THR A 171 38.70 3.70 1.49
N LEU A 172 37.62 3.20 0.89
CA LEU A 172 36.29 3.83 0.79
C LEU A 172 35.50 3.86 2.12
N ARG A 173 36.19 3.88 3.27
CA ARG A 173 35.59 4.01 4.62
C ARG A 173 34.91 5.38 4.83
N ASN A 174 35.05 6.31 3.88
CA ASN A 174 34.30 7.57 3.78
C ASN A 174 33.22 7.59 2.69
N ASP A 175 33.25 6.70 1.68
CA ASP A 175 32.20 6.66 0.64
C ASP A 175 31.07 5.70 0.99
N LEU A 176 31.31 4.71 1.86
CA LEU A 176 30.24 4.03 2.57
C LEU A 176 29.46 4.98 3.51
N LYS A 177 30.05 6.11 3.94
CA LYS A 177 29.31 7.20 4.63
C LYS A 177 28.45 8.06 3.69
N LYS A 178 28.56 7.91 2.37
CA LYS A 178 27.62 8.49 1.39
C LYS A 178 26.49 7.52 1.00
N LYS A 179 26.47 6.33 1.60
CA LYS A 179 25.28 5.46 1.69
C LYS A 179 24.77 5.37 3.13
N GLU A 180 24.77 6.50 3.85
CA GLU A 180 23.87 6.65 4.99
C GLU A 180 22.43 6.45 4.51
N PHE A 181 21.79 5.39 5.00
CA PHE A 181 20.37 5.14 4.84
C PHE A 181 19.64 6.27 5.57
N LYS A 182 18.99 7.18 4.84
CA LYS A 182 18.30 8.34 5.42
C LYS A 182 17.12 7.89 6.30
N PHE A 183 17.39 7.73 7.59
CA PHE A 183 16.38 7.84 8.64
C PHE A 183 16.17 9.31 8.97
N GLY A 184 14.90 9.71 9.14
CA GLY A 184 14.52 11.10 9.37
C GLY A 184 13.68 11.69 8.25
N ASP A 185 12.40 11.30 8.21
CA ASP A 185 11.25 12.17 7.94
C ASP A 185 10.05 11.53 8.69
N PRO A 186 9.11 12.31 9.25
CA PRO A 186 8.30 11.85 10.37
C PRO A 186 7.26 10.78 10.00
N VAL A 187 7.24 9.70 10.80
CA VAL A 187 6.18 8.68 10.83
C VAL A 187 5.54 8.74 12.21
N GLU A 188 4.38 9.36 12.30
CA GLU A 188 3.64 9.55 13.56
C GLU A 188 2.13 9.62 13.28
N PRO A 189 1.29 9.09 14.18
CA PRO A 189 1.19 7.63 14.39
C PRO A 189 0.26 6.93 13.38
N LEU A 190 -0.16 5.70 13.71
CA LEU A 190 -1.47 5.15 13.35
C LEU A 190 -2.04 4.37 14.56
N HIS A 191 -3.28 4.67 14.94
CA HIS A 191 -4.19 4.01 15.89
C HIS A 191 -4.24 4.55 17.33
N ASP A 192 -5.46 4.67 17.87
CA ASP A 192 -5.69 4.96 19.29
C ASP A 192 -5.32 3.75 20.13
N ASP A 193 -4.09 3.79 20.66
CA ASP A 193 -3.56 2.80 21.58
C ASP A 193 -4.44 2.59 22.83
N ARG A 194 -5.28 3.58 23.18
CA ARG A 194 -6.17 3.53 24.34
C ARG A 194 -7.51 2.85 24.04
N SER A 195 -7.83 2.56 22.79
CA SER A 195 -9.10 1.94 22.37
C SER A 195 -9.32 0.58 23.03
N ALA A 196 -10.55 0.33 23.52
CA ALA A 196 -10.92 -0.94 24.14
C ALA A 196 -10.88 -2.14 23.17
N GLU A 197 -10.95 -1.90 21.87
CA GLU A 197 -10.76 -2.92 20.85
C GLU A 197 -9.27 -3.27 20.70
N ILE A 198 -8.39 -2.26 20.70
CA ILE A 198 -6.93 -2.45 20.69
C ILE A 198 -6.47 -3.13 21.98
N GLN A 199 -7.03 -2.78 23.14
CA GLN A 199 -6.82 -3.49 24.41
C GLN A 199 -7.23 -4.98 24.30
N LEU A 200 -8.39 -5.28 23.70
CA LEU A 200 -8.85 -6.66 23.51
C LEU A 200 -8.01 -7.46 22.50
N LYS A 201 -7.53 -6.80 21.43
CA LYS A 201 -6.59 -7.39 20.47
C LYS A 201 -5.24 -7.68 21.13
N ARG A 202 -4.68 -6.74 21.91
CA ARG A 202 -3.47 -6.96 22.73
C ARG A 202 -3.63 -8.09 23.74
N LEU A 203 -4.80 -8.22 24.38
CA LEU A 203 -5.11 -9.33 25.29
C LEU A 203 -5.12 -10.68 24.56
N ARG A 204 -5.68 -10.74 23.35
CA ARG A 204 -5.65 -11.94 22.51
C ARG A 204 -4.21 -12.30 22.10
N ASP A 205 -3.47 -11.34 21.56
CA ASP A 205 -2.06 -11.56 21.16
C ASP A 205 -1.18 -12.00 22.33
N ALA A 206 -1.39 -11.43 23.53
CA ALA A 206 -0.73 -11.88 24.75
C ALA A 206 -1.12 -13.32 25.15
N GLY A 207 -2.37 -13.72 24.92
CA GLY A 207 -2.87 -15.09 25.12
C GLY A 207 -2.25 -16.10 24.15
N THR A 208 -2.30 -15.80 22.84
CA THR A 208 -1.66 -16.57 21.77
C THR A 208 -0.16 -16.74 22.02
N THR A 209 0.53 -15.65 22.40
CA THR A 209 1.97 -15.64 22.73
C THR A 209 2.27 -16.48 23.97
N ALA A 210 1.44 -16.38 25.03
CA ALA A 210 1.60 -17.20 26.22
C ALA A 210 1.41 -18.69 25.90
N LEU A 211 0.42 -19.03 25.06
CA LEU A 211 0.21 -20.41 24.59
C LEU A 211 1.39 -20.93 23.74
N PHE A 212 1.91 -20.15 22.79
CA PHE A 212 3.11 -20.53 22.01
C PHE A 212 4.32 -20.81 22.92
N THR A 213 4.48 -20.02 23.99
CA THR A 213 5.55 -20.23 24.99
C THR A 213 5.38 -21.55 25.74
N LEU A 214 4.14 -22.03 25.91
CA LEU A 214 3.80 -23.28 26.60
C LEU A 214 3.83 -24.52 25.68
N ASP A 215 3.34 -24.42 24.45
CA ASP A 215 3.33 -25.53 23.48
C ASP A 215 4.75 -25.85 22.95
N ASP A 216 5.49 -24.82 22.53
CA ASP A 216 6.80 -24.99 21.88
C ASP A 216 7.94 -24.38 22.69
N GLY A 217 7.73 -23.18 23.24
CA GLY A 217 8.81 -22.34 23.78
C GLY A 217 9.64 -22.99 24.88
N PHE A 218 9.01 -23.69 25.83
CA PHE A 218 9.71 -24.37 26.92
C PHE A 218 10.61 -25.54 26.47
N PHE A 219 10.35 -26.12 25.29
CA PHE A 219 11.07 -27.27 24.75
C PHE A 219 11.99 -26.92 23.56
N MET A 220 12.13 -25.65 23.19
CA MET A 220 13.16 -25.21 22.23
C MET A 220 14.55 -25.69 22.67
N GLY A 221 15.19 -26.52 21.84
CA GLY A 221 16.50 -27.13 22.12
C GLY A 221 16.52 -28.19 23.23
N THR A 222 15.37 -28.73 23.69
CA THR A 222 15.37 -29.90 24.59
C THR A 222 14.02 -30.63 24.66
N THR A 223 14.05 -31.97 24.63
CA THR A 223 12.86 -32.81 24.85
C THR A 223 12.47 -32.96 26.34
N VAL A 224 13.26 -32.39 27.27
CA VAL A 224 13.05 -32.53 28.72
C VAL A 224 13.20 -31.20 29.47
N LEU A 225 12.12 -30.76 30.10
CA LEU A 225 12.08 -29.60 30.98
C LEU A 225 12.42 -30.02 32.42
N ALA A 226 13.62 -29.65 32.89
CA ALA A 226 14.16 -29.99 34.22
C ALA A 226 15.15 -28.92 34.72
N GLY A 227 15.50 -28.95 36.01
CA GLY A 227 16.50 -28.06 36.62
C GLY A 227 16.18 -26.57 36.42
N GLU A 228 17.20 -25.72 36.16
CA GLU A 228 16.99 -24.28 35.94
C GLU A 228 15.94 -23.96 34.87
N ARG A 229 15.79 -24.81 33.82
CA ARG A 229 14.70 -24.61 32.84
C ARG A 229 13.35 -24.90 33.48
N TYR A 230 13.18 -26.00 34.23
CA TYR A 230 11.93 -26.23 34.97
C TYR A 230 11.63 -25.09 35.95
N ASP A 231 12.61 -24.62 36.72
CA ASP A 231 12.42 -23.53 37.68
C ASP A 231 12.06 -22.20 36.97
N ALA A 232 12.68 -21.91 35.82
CA ALA A 232 12.33 -20.77 34.98
C ALA A 232 10.91 -20.88 34.39
N ALA A 233 10.50 -22.05 33.89
CA ALA A 233 9.15 -22.29 33.39
C ALA A 233 8.10 -22.15 34.50
N VAL A 234 8.37 -22.74 35.66
CA VAL A 234 7.53 -22.66 36.86
C VAL A 234 7.42 -21.22 37.38
N THR A 235 8.49 -20.43 37.29
CA THR A 235 8.48 -18.99 37.61
C THR A 235 7.70 -18.18 36.56
N TRP A 236 7.84 -18.51 35.28
CA TRP A 236 7.09 -17.87 34.20
C TRP A 236 5.58 -18.09 34.34
N VAL A 237 5.12 -19.34 34.53
CA VAL A 237 3.68 -19.62 34.68
C VAL A 237 3.12 -19.07 36.00
N GLN A 238 3.92 -18.97 37.07
CA GLN A 238 3.54 -18.21 38.26
C GLN A 238 3.37 -16.72 37.98
N THR A 239 4.21 -16.15 37.11
CA THR A 239 4.11 -14.74 36.71
C THR A 239 2.88 -14.49 35.84
N LEU A 240 2.55 -15.42 34.93
CA LEU A 240 1.27 -15.42 34.21
C LEU A 240 0.09 -15.53 35.20
N ALA A 241 0.17 -16.39 36.21
CA ALA A 241 -0.88 -16.54 37.23
C ALA A 241 -1.04 -15.30 38.14
N GLY A 242 0.05 -14.57 38.43
CA GLY A 242 -0.01 -13.36 39.26
C GLY A 242 -0.37 -12.08 38.50
N ALA A 243 0.12 -11.92 37.27
CA ALA A 243 0.16 -10.62 36.57
C ALA A 243 -0.47 -10.60 35.16
N PHE A 244 -0.95 -11.71 34.59
CA PHE A 244 -1.63 -11.67 33.29
C PHE A 244 -2.97 -10.89 33.38
N PRO A 245 -3.44 -10.20 32.32
CA PRO A 245 -4.68 -9.42 32.42
C PRO A 245 -5.92 -10.30 32.59
N MET A 246 -6.92 -9.77 33.31
CA MET A 246 -8.14 -10.46 33.81
C MET A 246 -7.88 -11.46 34.96
N LYS A 247 -8.85 -11.59 35.87
CA LYS A 247 -8.78 -12.56 36.98
C LYS A 247 -9.07 -13.99 36.50
N GLU A 248 -9.88 -14.10 35.46
CA GLU A 248 -10.28 -15.31 34.74
C GLU A 248 -9.06 -16.05 34.17
N ASN A 249 -8.22 -15.32 33.43
CA ASN A 249 -7.02 -15.84 32.79
C ASN A 249 -5.94 -16.18 33.83
N ARG A 250 -5.80 -15.36 34.88
CA ARG A 250 -4.93 -15.65 36.02
C ARG A 250 -5.32 -16.92 36.76
N ALA A 251 -6.63 -17.14 36.97
CA ALA A 251 -7.13 -18.38 37.54
C ALA A 251 -6.84 -19.60 36.65
N ALA A 252 -6.93 -19.46 35.31
CA ALA A 252 -6.49 -20.51 34.40
C ALA A 252 -5.00 -20.82 34.57
N PHE A 253 -4.10 -19.82 34.56
CA PHE A 253 -2.67 -20.05 34.79
C PHE A 253 -2.35 -20.59 36.19
N ALA A 254 -3.11 -20.23 37.23
CA ALA A 254 -2.95 -20.78 38.57
C ALA A 254 -3.24 -22.30 38.62
N LEU A 255 -4.22 -22.80 37.86
CA LEU A 255 -4.42 -24.24 37.67
C LEU A 255 -3.20 -24.89 37.00
N LEU A 256 -2.60 -24.23 36.00
CA LEU A 256 -1.42 -24.71 35.31
C LEU A 256 -0.20 -24.80 36.24
N VAL A 257 0.03 -23.82 37.12
CA VAL A 257 1.07 -23.91 38.19
C VAL A 257 0.84 -25.15 39.07
N GLY A 258 -0.42 -25.42 39.44
CA GLY A 258 -0.79 -26.60 40.23
C GLY A 258 -0.56 -27.93 39.50
N MET A 259 -0.72 -27.97 38.18
CA MET A 259 -0.40 -29.14 37.35
C MET A 259 1.11 -29.32 37.17
N ILE A 260 1.84 -28.28 36.79
CA ILE A 260 3.30 -28.35 36.55
C ILE A 260 4.05 -28.79 37.82
N ARG A 261 3.63 -28.30 39.00
CA ARG A 261 4.25 -28.66 40.29
C ARG A 261 4.05 -30.12 40.73
N GLN A 262 3.30 -30.93 39.99
CA GLN A 262 3.15 -32.37 40.31
C GLN A 262 4.45 -33.17 40.08
N GLN A 263 5.35 -32.69 39.21
CA GLN A 263 6.67 -33.29 39.00
C GLN A 263 7.71 -32.23 38.58
N ASN A 264 8.94 -32.36 39.08
CA ASN A 264 10.05 -31.42 38.82
C ASN A 264 10.85 -31.73 37.53
N ARG A 265 10.32 -32.63 36.70
CA ARG A 265 10.89 -33.06 35.41
C ARG A 265 9.74 -33.46 34.49
N TRP A 266 9.68 -32.86 33.31
CA TRP A 266 8.67 -33.12 32.30
C TRP A 266 9.33 -33.55 31.00
N LYS A 267 8.86 -34.62 30.35
CA LYS A 267 9.11 -34.84 28.92
C LYS A 267 8.07 -34.07 28.11
N GLN A 268 8.39 -33.68 26.88
CA GLN A 268 7.49 -32.93 26.01
C GLN A 268 6.14 -33.64 25.78
N ALA A 269 6.13 -34.97 25.59
CA ALA A 269 4.88 -35.73 25.43
C ALA A 269 3.98 -35.72 26.68
N ASP A 270 4.58 -35.87 27.87
CA ASP A 270 3.87 -35.81 29.16
C ASP A 270 3.32 -34.39 29.41
N TRP A 271 4.12 -33.38 29.03
CA TRP A 271 3.77 -31.96 29.11
C TRP A 271 2.59 -31.61 28.21
N ASN A 272 2.64 -31.97 26.92
CA ASN A 272 1.54 -31.70 25.97
C ASN A 272 0.24 -32.38 26.45
N THR A 273 0.34 -33.62 26.95
CA THR A 273 -0.80 -34.37 27.54
C THR A 273 -1.39 -33.70 28.79
N MET A 274 -0.61 -32.93 29.54
CA MET A 274 -1.06 -32.09 30.66
C MET A 274 -1.64 -30.77 30.16
N LEU A 275 -0.97 -30.13 29.21
CA LEU A 275 -1.31 -28.82 28.67
C LEU A 275 -2.63 -28.86 27.87
N ASP A 276 -2.93 -29.93 27.14
CA ASP A 276 -4.22 -30.07 26.44
C ASP A 276 -5.40 -30.22 27.42
N LYS A 277 -5.20 -30.94 28.54
CA LYS A 277 -6.20 -31.00 29.64
C LYS A 277 -6.41 -29.64 30.27
N TRP A 278 -5.33 -28.85 30.40
CA TRP A 278 -5.42 -27.46 30.83
C TRP A 278 -6.18 -26.60 29.80
N LYS A 279 -5.84 -26.65 28.50
CA LYS A 279 -6.50 -25.88 27.42
C LYS A 279 -8.02 -26.03 27.45
N VAL A 280 -8.55 -27.24 27.68
CA VAL A 280 -10.00 -27.48 27.78
C VAL A 280 -10.64 -26.67 28.92
N THR A 281 -10.02 -26.64 30.11
CA THR A 281 -10.52 -25.85 31.25
C THR A 281 -10.27 -24.36 31.05
N ALA A 282 -9.08 -23.99 30.58
CA ALA A 282 -8.64 -22.62 30.37
C ALA A 282 -9.53 -21.88 29.36
N ASN A 283 -9.81 -22.49 28.20
CA ASN A 283 -10.66 -21.88 27.16
C ASN A 283 -12.13 -21.70 27.59
N ALA A 284 -12.63 -22.58 28.46
CA ALA A 284 -13.98 -22.47 29.02
C ALA A 284 -14.10 -21.38 30.10
N MET A 285 -13.00 -21.03 30.78
CA MET A 285 -12.98 -20.05 31.87
C MET A 285 -12.33 -18.70 31.52
N SER A 286 -11.61 -18.59 30.41
CA SER A 286 -10.86 -17.39 30.01
C SER A 286 -11.75 -16.23 29.59
N TYR A 287 -11.21 -15.01 29.67
CA TYR A 287 -11.77 -13.83 29.01
C TYR A 287 -10.76 -13.21 28.02
N PRO A 288 -11.09 -13.10 26.72
CA PRO A 288 -12.27 -13.67 26.06
C PRO A 288 -12.31 -15.22 26.16
N THR A 289 -13.49 -15.81 25.96
CA THR A 289 -13.61 -17.28 25.83
C THR A 289 -12.77 -17.76 24.65
N ASN A 290 -12.16 -18.94 24.76
CA ASN A 290 -11.23 -19.50 23.77
C ASN A 290 -9.92 -18.69 23.57
N LEU A 291 -9.41 -18.01 24.61
CA LEU A 291 -8.16 -17.22 24.55
C LEU A 291 -6.90 -18.06 24.28
N PHE A 292 -6.95 -19.36 24.58
CA PHE A 292 -5.84 -20.31 24.48
C PHE A 292 -6.21 -21.46 23.53
N ALA A 293 -6.92 -21.16 22.44
CA ALA A 293 -7.40 -22.16 21.48
C ALA A 293 -6.48 -22.38 20.28
N SER A 294 -5.66 -21.37 19.90
CA SER A 294 -4.71 -21.42 18.79
C SER A 294 -3.45 -20.63 19.15
N LYS A 295 -2.29 -21.08 18.66
CA LYS A 295 -0.99 -20.39 18.80
C LYS A 295 -0.59 -19.60 17.56
N ASP A 296 -1.36 -19.72 16.48
CA ASP A 296 -1.12 -19.05 15.19
C ASP A 296 -1.96 -17.75 15.07
N ASP A 297 -2.96 -17.57 15.94
CA ASP A 297 -3.93 -16.47 15.94
C ASP A 297 -3.37 -15.19 16.60
N LEU A 298 -2.35 -14.56 16.01
CA LEU A 298 -1.98 -13.17 16.33
C LEU A 298 -2.79 -12.19 15.48
N ILE A 299 -3.30 -11.11 16.09
CA ILE A 299 -4.36 -10.26 15.53
C ILE A 299 -3.91 -8.80 15.37
N LEU A 300 -3.07 -8.28 16.27
CA LEU A 300 -2.44 -6.96 16.12
C LEU A 300 -0.99 -7.12 15.63
N CYS A 301 -0.32 -8.19 16.05
CA CYS A 301 1.07 -8.49 15.76
C CYS A 301 1.25 -9.43 14.57
N THR A 302 2.16 -9.08 13.67
CA THR A 302 2.54 -9.91 12.51
C THR A 302 3.66 -10.90 12.80
N THR A 303 4.14 -10.98 14.05
CA THR A 303 5.27 -11.82 14.49
C THR A 303 5.14 -12.19 15.96
N PHE A 304 5.66 -13.37 16.33
CA PHE A 304 5.80 -13.78 17.74
C PHE A 304 6.61 -12.78 18.57
N THR A 305 7.61 -12.10 18.00
CA THR A 305 8.41 -11.09 18.73
C THR A 305 7.59 -9.84 19.10
N CYS A 306 6.67 -9.39 18.23
CA CYS A 306 5.70 -8.36 18.57
C CYS A 306 4.72 -8.85 19.65
N GLY A 307 4.24 -10.10 19.54
CA GLY A 307 3.40 -10.73 20.56
C GLY A 307 4.09 -10.82 21.93
N LEU A 308 5.38 -11.15 21.95
CA LEU A 308 6.21 -11.24 23.15
C LEU A 308 6.41 -9.88 23.82
N TRP A 309 6.68 -8.81 23.06
CA TRP A 309 6.66 -7.46 23.63
C TRP A 309 5.27 -7.09 24.16
N THR A 310 4.20 -7.40 23.43
CA THR A 310 2.82 -7.17 23.88
C THR A 310 2.52 -7.90 25.20
N LEU A 311 3.01 -9.13 25.37
CA LEU A 311 2.93 -9.89 26.61
C LEU A 311 3.78 -9.28 27.74
N PHE A 312 5.01 -8.84 27.48
CA PHE A 312 5.87 -8.19 28.48
C PHE A 312 5.29 -6.86 28.98
N HIS A 313 4.75 -6.02 28.08
CA HIS A 313 4.02 -4.81 28.47
C HIS A 313 2.75 -5.16 29.26
N SER A 314 1.99 -6.17 28.82
CA SER A 314 0.79 -6.62 29.54
C SER A 314 1.07 -7.06 30.97
N LEU A 315 2.13 -7.86 31.20
CA LEU A 315 2.50 -8.38 32.52
C LEU A 315 3.05 -7.29 33.45
N THR A 316 3.93 -6.42 32.98
CA THR A 316 4.53 -5.36 33.81
C THR A 316 3.49 -4.35 34.28
N VAL A 317 2.50 -4.03 33.45
CA VAL A 317 1.42 -3.07 33.77
C VAL A 317 0.38 -3.64 34.72
N ASN A 318 0.03 -4.92 34.58
CA ASN A 318 -1.03 -5.56 35.39
C ASN A 318 -0.50 -6.18 36.71
N GLY A 319 0.79 -6.02 37.00
CA GLY A 319 1.45 -6.43 38.25
C GLY A 319 1.02 -5.62 39.47
N VAL A 320 -0.22 -5.85 39.95
CA VAL A 320 -0.75 -5.22 41.17
C VAL A 320 -1.38 -6.27 42.08
N GLY A 321 -0.70 -6.58 43.20
CA GLY A 321 -1.29 -7.25 44.37
C GLY A 321 -0.88 -8.70 44.68
N GLN A 322 0.00 -9.34 43.88
CA GLN A 322 0.48 -10.71 44.17
C GLN A 322 1.95 -10.99 43.86
N LEU A 323 2.60 -10.17 43.04
CA LEU A 323 4.04 -10.25 42.73
C LEU A 323 4.60 -8.83 42.72
N MET A 324 5.85 -8.68 43.13
CA MET A 324 6.57 -7.42 43.06
C MET A 324 7.03 -7.14 41.61
N PRO A 325 7.11 -5.88 41.17
CA PRO A 325 7.53 -5.54 39.81
C PRO A 325 8.86 -6.19 39.39
N SER A 326 9.85 -6.25 40.27
CA SER A 326 11.14 -6.87 39.99
C SER A 326 11.06 -8.40 39.87
N GLU A 327 10.09 -9.07 40.51
CA GLU A 327 9.84 -10.50 40.32
C GLU A 327 9.31 -10.78 38.90
N ILE A 328 8.45 -9.90 38.38
CA ILE A 328 8.00 -9.94 36.97
C ILE A 328 9.20 -9.72 36.03
N MET A 329 10.10 -8.78 36.36
CA MET A 329 11.34 -8.56 35.60
C MET A 329 12.31 -9.76 35.67
N ILE A 330 12.40 -10.44 36.81
CA ILE A 330 13.16 -11.70 36.98
C ILE A 330 12.56 -12.78 36.10
N ALA A 331 11.24 -12.94 36.09
CA ALA A 331 10.56 -13.93 35.26
C ALA A 331 10.73 -13.65 33.75
N ILE A 332 10.64 -12.38 33.33
CA ILE A 332 10.94 -11.97 31.95
C ILE A 332 12.42 -12.25 31.61
N ARG A 333 13.37 -11.94 32.51
CA ARG A 333 14.79 -12.28 32.31
C ARG A 333 15.01 -13.79 32.22
N LEU A 334 14.33 -14.60 33.04
CA LEU A 334 14.43 -16.05 33.03
C LEU A 334 13.81 -16.67 31.78
N VAL A 335 12.64 -16.21 31.34
CA VAL A 335 12.02 -16.74 30.10
C VAL A 335 12.90 -16.43 28.88
N VAL A 336 13.48 -15.23 28.82
CA VAL A 336 14.44 -14.88 27.74
C VAL A 336 15.77 -15.64 27.89
N LYS A 337 16.28 -15.87 29.11
CA LYS A 337 17.51 -16.65 29.34
C LYS A 337 17.38 -18.10 28.88
N HIS A 338 16.23 -18.73 29.13
CA HIS A 338 16.06 -20.18 29.00
C HIS A 338 15.25 -20.64 27.78
N PHE A 339 14.44 -19.78 27.17
CA PHE A 339 13.40 -20.19 26.20
C PHE A 339 13.23 -19.25 25.00
N PHE A 340 14.25 -18.47 24.62
CA PHE A 340 14.15 -17.56 23.47
C PHE A 340 15.19 -17.89 22.38
N GLY A 341 14.72 -18.55 21.31
CA GLY A 341 15.51 -19.04 20.15
C GLY A 341 16.03 -17.95 19.21
N CYS A 342 16.54 -16.86 19.75
CA CYS A 342 17.37 -15.88 19.04
C CYS A 342 18.52 -15.50 19.98
N GLU A 343 19.68 -16.14 19.84
CA GLU A 343 20.78 -15.97 20.79
C GLU A 343 21.33 -14.53 20.80
N GLU A 344 21.38 -13.84 19.65
CA GLU A 344 21.75 -12.43 19.61
C GLU A 344 20.72 -11.54 20.32
N CYS A 345 19.42 -11.79 20.12
CA CYS A 345 18.35 -11.06 20.81
C CYS A 345 18.40 -11.30 22.33
N LYS A 346 18.60 -12.55 22.74
CA LYS A 346 18.78 -13.00 24.14
C LYS A 346 20.04 -12.37 24.74
N HIS A 347 21.17 -12.38 24.04
CA HIS A 347 22.39 -11.71 24.48
C HIS A 347 22.16 -10.22 24.73
N HIS A 348 21.57 -9.50 23.75
CA HIS A 348 21.26 -8.08 23.89
C HIS A 348 20.29 -7.81 25.06
N PHE A 349 19.23 -8.61 25.20
CA PHE A 349 18.28 -8.49 26.30
C PHE A 349 18.95 -8.75 27.66
N LEU A 350 19.72 -9.84 27.81
CA LEU A 350 20.38 -10.20 29.06
C LEU A 350 21.52 -9.25 29.45
N LYS A 351 22.20 -8.65 28.47
CA LYS A 351 23.23 -7.62 28.62
C LYS A 351 22.65 -6.27 29.05
N ALA A 352 21.47 -5.92 28.56
CA ALA A 352 20.76 -4.72 28.96
C ALA A 352 20.02 -4.88 30.31
N ASN A 353 19.59 -6.10 30.65
CA ASN A 353 18.84 -6.41 31.88
C ASN A 353 19.66 -7.22 32.92
N PRO A 354 20.93 -6.92 33.23
CA PRO A 354 21.73 -7.73 34.15
C PRO A 354 21.15 -7.71 35.57
N GLU A 355 21.58 -8.64 36.43
CA GLU A 355 21.12 -8.69 37.83
C GLU A 355 21.30 -7.38 38.58
N SER A 356 22.33 -6.58 38.25
CA SER A 356 22.55 -5.26 38.85
C SER A 356 21.52 -4.21 38.44
N VAL A 357 20.81 -4.40 37.32
CA VAL A 357 19.63 -3.59 36.94
C VAL A 357 18.40 -4.11 37.68
N ILE A 358 18.17 -5.42 37.70
CA ILE A 358 17.06 -6.01 38.46
C ILE A 358 17.14 -5.65 39.96
N LYS A 359 18.32 -5.74 40.56
CA LYS A 359 18.56 -5.35 41.96
C LYS A 359 18.35 -3.85 42.21
N LYS A 360 18.46 -2.99 41.19
CA LYS A 360 18.09 -1.56 41.28
C LYS A 360 16.58 -1.32 41.10
N LEU A 361 15.92 -2.11 40.24
CA LEU A 361 14.47 -2.07 40.09
C LEU A 361 13.78 -2.60 41.37
N ALA A 362 14.33 -3.62 42.02
CA ALA A 362 13.84 -4.16 43.28
C ALA A 362 13.87 -3.16 44.45
N LEU A 363 14.82 -2.21 44.46
CA LEU A 363 14.82 -1.09 45.41
C LEU A 363 13.64 -0.12 45.23
N ARG A 364 12.85 -0.30 44.16
CA ARG A 364 11.69 0.53 43.79
C ARG A 364 10.41 -0.28 43.63
N ASP A 365 10.38 -1.52 44.11
CA ASP A 365 9.15 -2.33 44.06
C ASP A 365 8.02 -1.73 44.91
N GLU A 366 8.37 -0.97 45.96
CA GLU A 366 7.42 -0.19 46.78
C GLU A 366 6.84 1.04 46.03
N ASP A 367 7.53 1.55 44.99
CA ASP A 367 6.99 2.57 44.08
C ASP A 367 5.91 1.99 43.14
N GLY A 368 5.77 0.66 43.10
CA GLY A 368 4.87 -0.08 42.22
C GLY A 368 5.41 -0.31 40.81
N PRO A 369 4.57 -0.71 39.84
CA PRO A 369 5.02 -1.21 38.53
C PRO A 369 5.76 -0.18 37.65
N HIS A 370 5.76 1.10 38.05
CA HIS A 370 6.27 2.23 37.29
C HIS A 370 7.68 1.99 36.73
N ALA A 371 8.64 1.69 37.60
CA ALA A 371 10.05 1.54 37.21
C ALA A 371 10.28 0.38 36.23
N VAL A 372 9.56 -0.73 36.39
CA VAL A 372 9.71 -1.92 35.53
C VAL A 372 8.96 -1.76 34.21
N THR A 373 7.76 -1.17 34.23
CA THR A 373 7.01 -0.81 33.02
C THR A 373 7.79 0.20 32.18
N PHE A 374 8.29 1.28 32.77
CA PHE A 374 9.12 2.27 32.07
C PHE A 374 10.40 1.62 31.53
N TRP A 375 11.07 0.77 32.31
CA TRP A 375 12.27 0.06 31.85
C TRP A 375 12.00 -0.86 30.64
N ILE A 376 10.93 -1.65 30.66
CA ILE A 376 10.54 -2.51 29.53
C ILE A 376 10.06 -1.69 28.32
N TRP A 377 9.41 -0.54 28.53
CA TRP A 377 9.11 0.45 27.48
C TRP A 377 10.38 1.04 26.85
N THR A 378 11.36 1.45 27.67
CA THR A 378 12.66 1.96 27.21
C THR A 378 13.41 0.91 26.41
N MET A 379 13.41 -0.35 26.88
CA MET A 379 14.04 -1.46 26.18
C MET A 379 13.39 -1.75 24.82
N HIS A 380 12.06 -1.80 24.75
CA HIS A 380 11.34 -2.00 23.48
C HIS A 380 11.66 -0.87 22.49
N ASN A 381 11.63 0.39 22.93
CA ASN A 381 11.95 1.55 22.09
C ASN A 381 13.43 1.68 21.74
N THR A 382 14.34 1.05 22.49
CA THR A 382 15.76 0.95 22.14
C THR A 382 15.99 -0.04 21.01
N VAL A 383 15.24 -1.15 20.98
CA VAL A 383 15.27 -2.12 19.87
C VAL A 383 14.62 -1.55 18.60
N ASN A 384 13.61 -0.70 18.74
CA ASN A 384 12.87 -0.12 17.61
C ASN A 384 13.56 1.08 16.92
N LYS A 385 14.83 1.42 17.24
CA LYS A 385 15.51 2.63 16.75
C LYS A 385 16.92 2.39 16.18
N PRO A 386 17.25 2.92 14.99
CA PRO A 386 18.61 3.38 14.74
C PRO A 386 18.88 4.62 15.61
N GLN A 387 20.04 4.64 16.27
CA GLN A 387 20.40 5.52 17.40
C GLN A 387 19.98 7.01 17.27
N SER A 388 18.81 7.37 17.80
CA SER A 388 18.44 8.76 18.13
C SER A 388 17.27 8.85 19.12
N LEU A 389 17.57 8.97 20.41
CA LEU A 389 16.82 9.76 21.41
C LEU A 389 17.56 9.74 22.77
N ASP A 390 17.56 10.88 23.45
CA ASP A 390 18.21 11.08 24.76
C ASP A 390 17.26 10.63 25.90
N PRO A 391 17.70 9.83 26.89
CA PRO A 391 16.87 9.46 28.05
C PRO A 391 16.37 10.63 28.92
N ALA A 392 16.91 11.84 28.79
CA ALA A 392 16.69 12.95 29.73
C ALA A 392 15.38 13.75 29.58
N GLN A 393 14.46 13.40 28.67
CA GLN A 393 13.32 14.27 28.29
C GLN A 393 11.90 13.73 28.53
N LEU A 394 11.72 12.60 29.20
CA LEU A 394 10.38 12.09 29.58
C LEU A 394 10.35 11.73 31.07
N SER A 395 9.27 12.11 31.76
CA SER A 395 9.08 11.74 33.16
C SER A 395 8.54 10.30 33.26
N GLU A 396 8.95 9.62 34.34
CA GLU A 396 8.47 8.27 34.67
C GLU A 396 6.98 8.28 35.07
N GLU A 397 6.49 9.40 35.60
CA GLU A 397 5.10 9.58 36.03
C GLU A 397 4.15 9.72 34.83
N ASP A 398 4.50 10.52 33.82
CA ASP A 398 3.65 10.75 32.64
C ASP A 398 3.46 9.48 31.80
N ILE A 399 4.54 8.73 31.54
CA ILE A 399 4.48 7.49 30.74
C ILE A 399 3.62 6.43 31.44
N VAL A 400 3.76 6.28 32.76
CA VAL A 400 3.00 5.27 33.49
C VAL A 400 1.57 5.75 33.74
N ALA A 401 1.32 7.05 33.89
CA ALA A 401 -0.04 7.61 33.86
C ALA A 401 -0.76 7.27 32.55
N TYR A 402 -0.13 7.52 31.41
CA TYR A 402 -0.65 7.16 30.07
C TYR A 402 -0.97 5.66 29.96
N ILE A 403 -0.02 4.80 30.37
CA ILE A 403 -0.20 3.34 30.29
C ILE A 403 -1.26 2.82 31.28
N ARG A 404 -1.42 3.45 32.44
CA ARG A 404 -2.45 3.11 33.44
C ARG A 404 -3.84 3.60 33.02
N GLU A 405 -3.93 4.75 32.36
CA GLU A 405 -5.15 5.25 31.73
C GLU A 405 -5.64 4.31 30.61
N MET A 406 -4.72 3.74 29.81
CA MET A 406 -5.01 2.70 28.80
C MET A 406 -5.60 1.37 29.35
N THR A 407 -5.93 1.29 30.65
CA THR A 407 -6.61 0.14 31.26
C THR A 407 -7.89 0.51 32.03
N SER A 408 -8.40 1.73 31.89
CA SER A 408 -9.58 2.27 32.62
C SER A 408 -10.47 3.16 31.72
N LYS A 409 -11.71 3.48 32.14
CA LYS A 409 -12.73 4.20 31.30
C LYS A 409 -13.67 5.14 32.09
N ARG A 410 -14.03 6.32 31.54
CA ARG A 410 -15.40 6.94 31.54
C ARG A 410 -15.58 8.36 30.91
N GLU A 411 -16.54 8.47 29.97
CA GLU A 411 -17.69 9.44 29.83
C GLU A 411 -17.60 11.02 29.83
N VAL A 412 -18.22 11.66 28.78
CA VAL A 412 -19.28 12.75 28.81
C VAL A 412 -19.05 14.27 28.41
N VAL A 413 -19.77 14.74 27.33
CA VAL A 413 -20.50 16.06 27.03
C VAL A 413 -19.84 17.44 26.63
N LEU A 414 -19.92 17.80 25.32
CA LEU A 414 -20.73 18.85 24.57
C LEU A 414 -20.72 20.41 24.81
N VAL A 415 -21.20 21.16 23.76
CA VAL A 415 -21.70 22.58 23.55
C VAL A 415 -20.72 23.77 23.15
N PRO A 416 -21.12 24.96 22.57
CA PRO A 416 -20.84 25.27 21.14
C PRO A 416 -20.33 26.72 20.76
N TRP A 417 -20.37 27.05 19.44
CA TRP A 417 -19.84 28.25 18.72
C TRP A 417 -20.82 29.44 18.50
N THR A 418 -20.34 30.57 17.95
CA THR A 418 -21.06 31.40 16.91
C THR A 418 -20.15 32.44 16.19
N VAL A 419 -20.62 32.98 15.05
CA VAL A 419 -20.17 34.19 14.29
C VAL A 419 -18.91 34.09 13.38
N ALA A 420 -19.07 33.58 12.14
CA ALA A 420 -18.31 34.01 10.94
C ALA A 420 -18.90 33.42 9.61
N PHE A 421 -19.72 34.16 8.84
CA PHE A 421 -20.30 33.61 7.59
C PHE A 421 -20.72 34.59 6.46
N LEU A 422 -20.45 35.90 6.53
CA LEU A 422 -21.19 36.89 5.71
C LEU A 422 -20.36 37.90 4.87
N LEU A 423 -19.24 37.50 4.26
CA LEU A 423 -18.40 38.44 3.47
C LEU A 423 -17.76 37.94 2.15
N LEU A 424 -18.21 36.85 1.52
CA LEU A 424 -17.56 36.30 0.30
C LEU A 424 -18.52 35.88 -0.85
N LEU A 425 -19.18 36.85 -1.49
CA LEU A 425 -19.87 36.67 -2.77
C LEU A 425 -19.86 37.97 -3.62
N SER A 426 -19.02 38.05 -4.67
CA SER A 426 -19.30 38.79 -5.94
C SER A 426 -18.09 39.05 -6.90
N THR A 427 -17.37 38.01 -7.35
CA THR A 427 -16.70 38.05 -8.68
C THR A 427 -16.60 36.65 -9.29
N THR A 428 -17.23 36.42 -10.43
CA THR A 428 -17.10 35.20 -11.24
C THR A 428 -16.87 35.55 -12.72
N SER A 429 -16.46 34.57 -13.53
CA SER A 429 -16.31 34.64 -15.00
C SER A 429 -15.02 35.26 -15.56
N ALA A 430 -13.85 34.64 -15.30
CA ALA A 430 -12.64 34.84 -16.12
C ALA A 430 -11.56 33.72 -16.03
N PHE A 431 -11.94 32.43 -15.96
CA PHE A 431 -10.96 31.33 -16.09
C PHE A 431 -11.42 30.23 -17.03
N SER A 432 -10.58 29.91 -18.02
CA SER A 432 -10.74 28.78 -18.94
C SER A 432 -9.38 28.20 -19.28
N LEU A 433 -9.31 26.86 -19.34
CA LEU A 433 -8.12 26.02 -19.61
C LEU A 433 -6.90 26.21 -18.69
N MET A 434 -6.83 25.38 -17.64
CA MET A 434 -5.59 24.71 -17.24
C MET A 434 -5.83 23.19 -17.19
N LYS A 435 -5.67 22.52 -18.35
CA LYS A 435 -5.70 21.06 -18.46
C LYS A 435 -4.32 20.50 -18.04
N HIS A 436 -4.28 19.54 -17.11
CA HIS A 436 -3.15 18.61 -17.06
C HIS A 436 -3.38 17.48 -18.07
N ASP A 437 -2.44 16.55 -18.14
CA ASP A 437 -2.07 15.81 -19.34
C ASP A 437 -2.81 14.47 -19.58
N THR A 438 -3.49 14.35 -20.73
CA THR A 438 -4.02 13.09 -21.32
C THR A 438 -3.39 12.73 -22.68
N SER A 439 -2.25 13.31 -23.05
CA SER A 439 -1.68 13.20 -24.39
C SER A 439 -0.98 11.85 -24.61
N PRO A 440 -0.85 11.33 -25.85
CA PRO A 440 -0.20 10.04 -26.09
C PRO A 440 1.31 10.12 -25.89
N LEU A 441 1.90 9.08 -25.28
CA LEU A 441 3.16 9.16 -24.53
C LEU A 441 4.43 9.38 -25.36
N PHE A 442 4.33 9.39 -26.69
CA PHE A 442 5.49 9.59 -27.58
C PHE A 442 5.22 10.60 -28.71
N THR A 443 4.18 11.44 -28.58
CA THR A 443 3.79 12.44 -29.61
C THR A 443 4.83 13.52 -29.94
N LYS A 444 5.93 13.61 -29.17
CA LYS A 444 7.05 14.52 -29.43
C LYS A 444 8.40 13.81 -29.56
N SER A 445 8.41 12.48 -29.51
CA SER A 445 9.63 11.68 -29.65
C SER A 445 9.90 11.41 -31.12
N PHE A 446 11.04 11.81 -31.65
CA PHE A 446 11.42 11.53 -33.04
C PHE A 446 11.90 10.09 -33.24
N GLN A 447 12.33 9.41 -32.17
CA GLN A 447 12.96 8.08 -32.22
C GLN A 447 12.04 6.94 -31.76
N VAL A 448 10.86 7.24 -31.17
CA VAL A 448 9.87 6.23 -30.79
C VAL A 448 8.71 6.26 -31.79
N HIS A 449 8.59 5.20 -32.58
CA HIS A 449 7.57 5.08 -33.63
C HIS A 449 6.19 4.81 -33.02
N SER A 450 5.23 5.73 -33.20
CA SER A 450 3.85 5.51 -32.78
C SER A 450 3.16 4.48 -33.69
N LEU A 451 2.76 3.36 -33.11
CA LEU A 451 2.13 2.24 -33.81
C LEU A 451 0.60 2.21 -33.56
N SER A 452 -0.13 1.76 -34.58
CA SER A 452 -1.59 1.78 -34.64
C SER A 452 -2.12 0.77 -35.67
N SER A 453 -3.43 0.55 -35.72
CA SER A 453 -4.08 -0.33 -36.73
C SER A 453 -3.85 0.06 -38.19
N GLN A 454 -3.24 1.23 -38.48
CA GLN A 454 -2.90 1.67 -39.83
C GLN A 454 -1.48 1.27 -40.28
N ASN A 455 -0.56 0.98 -39.35
CA ASN A 455 0.85 0.70 -39.64
C ASN A 455 1.42 -0.54 -38.92
N TYR A 456 0.74 -1.07 -37.90
CA TYR A 456 1.16 -2.29 -37.19
C TYR A 456 1.24 -3.50 -38.12
N ASP A 457 0.24 -3.68 -38.98
CA ASP A 457 0.20 -4.70 -40.02
C ASP A 457 1.31 -4.56 -41.07
N THR A 458 1.92 -3.38 -41.22
CA THR A 458 3.08 -3.19 -42.10
C THR A 458 4.37 -3.51 -41.35
N MET A 459 4.50 -3.04 -40.10
CA MET A 459 5.61 -3.38 -39.20
C MET A 459 5.79 -4.91 -39.10
N LEU A 460 4.72 -5.68 -38.87
CA LEU A 460 4.74 -7.16 -38.83
C LEU A 460 5.10 -7.85 -40.17
N LYS A 461 5.30 -7.10 -41.26
CA LYS A 461 5.70 -7.63 -42.58
C LYS A 461 7.12 -7.20 -42.98
N GLU A 462 7.75 -6.32 -42.21
CA GLU A 462 9.09 -5.77 -42.45
C GLU A 462 10.14 -6.55 -41.62
N SER A 463 10.20 -7.87 -41.86
CA SER A 463 11.02 -8.86 -41.14
C SER A 463 12.53 -8.60 -41.17
N ASP A 464 13.01 -7.75 -42.07
CA ASP A 464 14.42 -7.35 -42.19
C ASP A 464 14.90 -6.44 -41.03
N THR A 465 13.99 -6.05 -40.13
CA THR A 465 14.26 -5.18 -38.97
C THR A 465 13.66 -5.76 -37.68
N VAL A 466 14.41 -5.73 -36.58
CA VAL A 466 13.92 -6.12 -35.24
C VAL A 466 13.13 -4.96 -34.65
N TRP A 467 11.95 -5.23 -34.08
CA TRP A 467 11.11 -4.20 -33.45
C TRP A 467 10.93 -4.42 -31.95
N LEU A 468 11.42 -3.47 -31.15
CA LEU A 468 11.10 -3.35 -29.73
C LEU A 468 9.84 -2.50 -29.56
N VAL A 469 8.81 -3.00 -28.86
CA VAL A 469 7.51 -2.33 -28.75
C VAL A 469 7.03 -2.25 -27.29
N ASP A 470 6.72 -1.03 -26.82
CA ASP A 470 6.02 -0.79 -25.55
C ASP A 470 4.50 -0.64 -25.77
N TYR A 471 3.73 -1.52 -25.15
CA TYR A 471 2.27 -1.53 -25.14
C TYR A 471 1.80 -0.83 -23.86
N TYR A 472 1.30 0.39 -24.01
CA TYR A 472 1.06 1.32 -22.90
C TYR A 472 -0.37 1.84 -22.87
N ALA A 473 -0.74 2.46 -21.74
CA ALA A 473 -1.92 3.30 -21.64
C ALA A 473 -1.51 4.70 -21.14
N PRO A 474 -1.90 5.81 -21.78
CA PRO A 474 -1.43 7.13 -21.41
C PRO A 474 -1.85 7.59 -20.00
N TRP A 475 -2.83 6.95 -19.37
CA TRP A 475 -3.21 7.19 -17.97
C TRP A 475 -2.43 6.37 -16.93
N CYS A 476 -1.66 5.36 -17.34
CA CYS A 476 -1.03 4.37 -16.45
C CYS A 476 0.25 4.95 -15.81
N PRO A 477 0.31 5.19 -14.48
CA PRO A 477 1.44 5.87 -13.84
C PRO A 477 2.82 5.24 -14.09
N HIS A 478 2.87 3.92 -14.24
CA HIS A 478 4.11 3.16 -14.47
C HIS A 478 4.59 3.26 -15.91
N CYS A 479 3.64 3.20 -16.85
CA CYS A 479 3.87 3.53 -18.25
C CYS A 479 4.39 4.98 -18.36
N ARG A 480 3.83 5.89 -17.55
CA ARG A 480 4.33 7.26 -17.42
C ARG A 480 5.77 7.30 -16.93
N HIS A 481 6.13 6.53 -15.89
CA HIS A 481 7.51 6.45 -15.40
C HIS A 481 8.49 5.86 -16.43
N PHE A 482 8.03 4.87 -17.21
CA PHE A 482 8.83 4.10 -18.15
C PHE A 482 9.13 4.87 -19.44
N ALA A 483 8.26 5.78 -19.89
CA ALA A 483 8.46 6.51 -21.15
C ALA A 483 9.84 7.23 -21.25
N PRO A 484 10.34 7.96 -20.23
CA PRO A 484 11.71 8.52 -20.24
C PRO A 484 12.86 7.50 -20.21
N GLU A 485 12.60 6.23 -19.86
CA GLU A 485 13.56 5.13 -20.04
C GLU A 485 13.46 4.55 -21.46
N TRP A 486 12.25 4.38 -21.98
CA TRP A 486 11.97 3.91 -23.35
C TRP A 486 12.56 4.84 -24.42
N GLU A 487 12.46 6.16 -24.21
CA GLU A 487 13.14 7.14 -25.07
C GLU A 487 14.67 6.97 -25.06
N ARG A 488 15.28 6.48 -23.97
CA ARG A 488 16.72 6.19 -23.95
C ARG A 488 17.06 4.88 -24.67
N VAL A 489 16.16 3.90 -24.66
CA VAL A 489 16.28 2.70 -25.51
C VAL A 489 16.23 3.10 -26.99
N ALA A 490 15.28 3.94 -27.39
CA ALA A 490 15.19 4.49 -28.74
C ALA A 490 16.44 5.32 -29.13
N ASN A 491 16.94 6.19 -28.25
CA ASN A 491 18.16 6.96 -28.51
C ASN A 491 19.43 6.11 -28.58
N PHE A 492 19.48 4.94 -27.93
CA PHE A 492 20.58 4.00 -28.05
C PHE A 492 20.60 3.32 -29.42
N TYR A 493 19.44 2.85 -29.91
CA TYR A 493 19.29 2.21 -31.21
C TYR A 493 19.27 3.17 -32.41
N ALA A 494 19.08 4.47 -32.18
CA ALA A 494 19.06 5.54 -33.20
C ALA A 494 20.24 5.59 -34.20
N LYS A 495 21.32 4.84 -33.97
CA LYS A 495 22.50 4.75 -34.84
C LYS A 495 22.52 3.54 -35.78
N THR A 496 21.54 2.62 -35.67
CA THR A 496 21.44 1.40 -36.48
C THR A 496 20.15 1.36 -37.28
N ASP A 497 20.16 0.67 -38.42
CA ASP A 497 18.97 0.35 -39.20
C ASP A 497 18.32 -0.98 -38.77
N LYS A 498 19.01 -1.79 -37.93
CA LYS A 498 18.60 -3.17 -37.59
C LYS A 498 17.59 -3.28 -36.46
N VAL A 499 17.49 -2.27 -35.60
CA VAL A 499 16.60 -2.26 -34.44
C VAL A 499 15.78 -0.99 -34.43
N GLN A 500 14.46 -1.13 -34.55
CA GLN A 500 13.48 -0.05 -34.45
C GLN A 500 12.80 -0.09 -33.08
N VAL A 501 12.43 1.07 -32.55
CA VAL A 501 11.75 1.20 -31.26
C VAL A 501 10.40 1.87 -31.46
N GLY A 502 9.33 1.15 -31.16
CA GLY A 502 7.94 1.59 -31.31
C GLY A 502 7.16 1.59 -30.00
N ALA A 503 5.94 2.10 -30.05
CA ALA A 503 5.02 2.05 -28.93
C ALA A 503 3.54 2.08 -29.38
N VAL A 504 2.68 1.31 -28.71
CA VAL A 504 1.23 1.17 -29.00
C VAL A 504 0.41 1.73 -27.85
N ASP A 505 -0.45 2.72 -28.14
CA ASP A 505 -1.47 3.20 -27.20
C ASP A 505 -2.66 2.23 -27.19
N CYS A 506 -2.71 1.35 -26.18
CA CYS A 506 -3.74 0.34 -26.02
C CYS A 506 -5.12 0.90 -25.67
N THR A 507 -5.25 2.17 -25.28
CA THR A 507 -6.57 2.80 -25.06
C THR A 507 -7.30 3.08 -26.37
N LYS A 508 -6.54 3.19 -27.47
CA LYS A 508 -7.04 3.45 -28.84
C LYS A 508 -6.91 2.24 -29.75
N ASN A 509 -5.95 1.35 -29.47
CA ASN A 509 -5.61 0.19 -30.28
C ASN A 509 -5.82 -1.13 -29.50
N SER A 510 -6.93 -1.24 -28.75
CA SER A 510 -7.21 -2.39 -27.88
C SER A 510 -7.17 -3.74 -28.63
N GLU A 511 -7.60 -3.77 -29.89
CA GLU A 511 -7.56 -4.98 -30.74
C GLU A 511 -6.13 -5.47 -31.02
N ILE A 512 -5.16 -4.57 -31.18
CA ILE A 512 -3.73 -4.94 -31.28
C ILE A 512 -3.27 -5.55 -29.95
N CYS A 513 -3.50 -4.84 -28.84
CA CYS A 513 -3.01 -5.26 -27.53
C CYS A 513 -3.67 -6.57 -27.03
N ASN A 514 -4.88 -6.88 -27.50
CA ASN A 514 -5.57 -8.14 -27.22
C ASN A 514 -5.02 -9.29 -28.05
N ASN A 515 -4.82 -9.09 -29.37
CA ASN A 515 -4.17 -10.10 -30.21
C ASN A 515 -2.73 -10.41 -29.74
N GLU A 516 -2.06 -9.42 -29.16
CA GLU A 516 -0.74 -9.55 -28.52
C GLU A 516 -0.78 -10.14 -27.09
N ASN A 517 -1.96 -10.42 -26.52
CA ASN A 517 -2.13 -10.98 -25.17
C ASN A 517 -1.51 -10.06 -24.07
N ILE A 518 -1.73 -8.75 -24.16
CA ILE A 518 -1.21 -7.76 -23.21
C ILE A 518 -2.18 -7.61 -22.02
N HIS A 519 -1.99 -8.44 -21.00
CA HIS A 519 -2.81 -8.45 -19.76
C HIS A 519 -2.37 -7.41 -18.70
N GLY A 520 -1.48 -6.47 -19.05
CA GLY A 520 -0.98 -5.42 -18.17
C GLY A 520 0.01 -4.47 -18.85
N TYR A 521 0.08 -3.24 -18.34
CA TYR A 521 0.86 -2.12 -18.87
C TYR A 521 1.86 -1.59 -17.81
N PRO A 522 3.06 -1.14 -18.22
CA PRO A 522 3.61 -1.27 -19.58
C PRO A 522 3.84 -2.74 -19.95
N GLY A 523 3.78 -3.08 -21.22
CA GLY A 523 4.12 -4.40 -21.75
C GLY A 523 5.22 -4.24 -22.78
N VAL A 524 6.33 -4.98 -22.68
CA VAL A 524 7.45 -4.84 -23.62
C VAL A 524 7.59 -6.13 -24.40
N LYS A 525 7.58 -6.06 -25.73
CA LYS A 525 7.92 -7.18 -26.62
C LYS A 525 9.03 -6.85 -27.60
N ILE A 526 9.63 -7.91 -28.14
CA ILE A 526 10.54 -7.88 -29.28
C ILE A 526 9.99 -8.77 -30.40
N HIS A 527 9.91 -8.23 -31.61
CA HIS A 527 9.41 -8.87 -32.84
C HIS A 527 10.59 -9.22 -33.77
N HIS A 528 10.38 -10.19 -34.66
CA HIS A 528 11.38 -10.67 -35.63
C HIS A 528 12.71 -11.15 -34.99
N VAL A 529 12.62 -11.80 -33.83
CA VAL A 529 13.73 -12.54 -33.21
C VAL A 529 13.26 -13.96 -32.86
N PRO A 530 13.61 -14.98 -33.66
CA PRO A 530 14.28 -14.91 -34.97
C PRO A 530 13.43 -14.21 -36.06
N ALA A 531 14.04 -13.86 -37.19
CA ALA A 531 13.43 -13.00 -38.22
C ALA A 531 12.14 -13.56 -38.84
N ASP A 532 11.95 -14.88 -38.80
CA ASP A 532 10.77 -15.62 -39.26
C ASP A 532 9.72 -15.88 -38.16
N ALA A 533 9.90 -15.34 -36.96
CA ALA A 533 8.99 -15.57 -35.83
C ALA A 533 7.64 -14.85 -35.99
N GLU A 534 6.58 -15.64 -36.25
CA GLU A 534 5.17 -15.18 -36.26
C GLU A 534 4.67 -14.62 -34.91
N LYS A 535 5.46 -14.74 -33.82
CA LYS A 535 5.07 -14.35 -32.46
C LYS A 535 6.19 -13.61 -31.74
N ALA A 536 5.86 -12.42 -31.26
CA ALA A 536 6.77 -11.58 -30.50
C ALA A 536 7.02 -12.08 -29.07
N VAL A 537 8.28 -12.03 -28.63
CA VAL A 537 8.73 -12.49 -27.32
C VAL A 537 8.49 -11.38 -26.29
N MET A 538 7.81 -11.72 -25.18
CA MET A 538 7.52 -10.80 -24.08
C MET A 538 8.72 -10.69 -23.12
N MET A 539 9.04 -9.47 -22.68
CA MET A 539 10.08 -9.23 -21.67
C MET A 539 9.70 -9.88 -20.33
N PRO A 540 10.60 -10.66 -19.69
CA PRO A 540 10.37 -11.20 -18.36
C PRO A 540 10.09 -10.12 -17.30
N ARG A 541 9.26 -10.44 -16.31
CA ARG A 541 8.94 -9.51 -15.21
C ARG A 541 10.18 -9.24 -14.35
N GLY A 542 10.51 -7.96 -14.20
CA GLY A 542 11.71 -7.49 -13.49
C GLY A 542 11.85 -5.96 -13.56
N ALA A 543 13.01 -5.44 -13.17
CA ALA A 543 13.27 -4.01 -13.17
C ALA A 543 13.38 -3.44 -14.60
N ARG A 544 12.55 -2.44 -14.93
CA ARG A 544 12.42 -1.87 -16.29
C ARG A 544 13.18 -0.55 -16.48
N GLY A 545 14.46 -0.52 -16.13
CA GLY A 545 15.34 0.59 -16.54
C GLY A 545 15.82 0.40 -17.98
N SER A 546 16.24 1.46 -18.67
CA SER A 546 16.69 1.37 -20.08
C SER A 546 17.80 0.34 -20.30
N LYS A 547 18.77 0.25 -19.37
CA LYS A 547 19.81 -0.78 -19.37
C LYS A 547 19.22 -2.20 -19.34
N SER A 548 18.24 -2.47 -18.47
CA SER A 548 17.64 -3.81 -18.34
C SER A 548 16.90 -4.26 -19.61
N VAL A 549 16.30 -3.32 -20.35
CA VAL A 549 15.65 -3.57 -21.64
C VAL A 549 16.71 -3.89 -22.70
N ILE A 550 17.74 -3.06 -22.83
CA ILE A 550 18.83 -3.26 -23.79
C ILE A 550 19.59 -4.55 -23.51
N ASP A 551 19.98 -4.80 -22.26
CA ASP A 551 20.64 -6.04 -21.81
C ASP A 551 19.83 -7.29 -22.22
N TRP A 552 18.50 -7.23 -22.19
CA TRP A 552 17.63 -8.34 -22.59
C TRP A 552 17.51 -8.46 -24.12
N ALA A 553 17.29 -7.35 -24.82
CA ALA A 553 17.15 -7.32 -26.27
C ALA A 553 18.42 -7.78 -26.98
N GLU A 554 19.60 -7.28 -26.57
CA GLU A 554 20.89 -7.68 -27.15
C GLU A 554 21.16 -9.18 -26.98
N ARG A 555 20.90 -9.75 -25.79
CA ARG A 555 21.06 -11.20 -25.57
C ARG A 555 20.15 -12.03 -26.46
N LEU A 556 18.86 -11.68 -26.55
CA LEU A 556 17.92 -12.45 -27.37
C LEU A 556 18.28 -12.37 -28.87
N MET A 557 18.77 -11.21 -29.34
CA MET A 557 19.29 -11.07 -30.71
C MET A 557 20.56 -11.92 -30.91
N GLU A 558 21.52 -11.88 -29.97
CA GLU A 558 22.77 -12.65 -30.03
C GLU A 558 22.52 -14.17 -30.01
N GLU A 559 21.58 -14.65 -29.18
CA GLU A 559 21.13 -16.05 -29.13
C GLU A 559 20.60 -16.55 -30.49
N HIS A 560 20.08 -15.66 -31.33
CA HIS A 560 19.59 -15.95 -32.68
C HIS A 560 20.54 -15.47 -33.80
N GLY A 561 21.78 -15.09 -33.46
CA GLY A 561 22.81 -14.66 -34.40
C GLY A 561 22.60 -13.27 -35.03
N ILE A 562 21.59 -12.52 -34.59
CA ILE A 562 21.28 -11.16 -35.04
C ILE A 562 22.24 -10.18 -34.37
N LYS A 563 22.83 -9.26 -35.14
CA LYS A 563 23.73 -8.22 -34.62
C LYS A 563 23.09 -6.84 -34.78
N SER A 564 22.80 -6.21 -33.65
CA SER A 564 22.24 -4.86 -33.55
C SER A 564 23.11 -3.78 -34.20
N GLY A 565 24.44 -3.97 -34.22
CA GLY A 565 25.42 -3.02 -34.77
C GLY A 565 25.83 -1.90 -33.82
N VAL A 566 25.35 -1.90 -32.57
CA VAL A 566 25.69 -0.92 -31.52
C VAL A 566 26.62 -1.53 -30.46
N ASN A 567 27.44 -0.71 -29.81
CA ASN A 567 28.31 -1.15 -28.72
C ASN A 567 27.69 -0.84 -27.35
N ILE A 568 27.51 -1.86 -26.51
CA ILE A 568 26.98 -1.75 -25.14
C ILE A 568 27.91 -0.89 -24.23
N GLU A 569 29.20 -0.78 -24.54
CA GLU A 569 30.10 0.14 -23.84
C GLU A 569 29.71 1.62 -24.04
N ASP A 570 29.21 1.98 -25.23
CA ASP A 570 28.75 3.34 -25.55
C ASP A 570 27.50 3.71 -24.73
N LEU A 571 26.66 2.74 -24.32
CA LEU A 571 25.56 2.97 -23.38
C LEU A 571 26.05 3.59 -22.06
N THR A 572 27.22 3.15 -21.57
CA THR A 572 27.82 3.66 -20.32
C THR A 572 28.37 5.09 -20.48
N ALA A 573 28.77 5.47 -21.70
CA ALA A 573 29.14 6.85 -22.03
C ALA A 573 27.91 7.75 -22.22
N GLN A 574 26.91 7.30 -22.98
CA GLN A 574 25.65 8.00 -23.21
C GLN A 574 24.91 8.28 -21.89
N LEU A 575 24.80 7.29 -20.99
CA LEU A 575 24.16 7.43 -19.67
C LEU A 575 24.89 8.43 -18.74
N LYS A 576 26.17 8.75 -18.98
CA LYS A 576 26.84 9.86 -18.28
C LYS A 576 26.40 11.22 -18.82
N ASN A 577 26.26 11.37 -20.13
CA ASN A 577 25.86 12.63 -20.75
C ASN A 577 24.41 13.01 -20.43
N PHE A 578 23.48 12.05 -20.40
CA PHE A 578 22.08 12.31 -20.06
C PHE A 578 21.86 12.83 -18.63
N ARG A 579 22.82 12.66 -17.69
CA ARG A 579 22.70 13.20 -16.33
C ARG A 579 22.79 14.73 -16.25
N ASN A 580 23.16 15.41 -17.32
CA ASN A 580 23.27 16.87 -17.39
C ASN A 580 22.04 17.54 -18.04
N ALA A 581 21.07 16.78 -18.55
CA ALA A 581 19.85 17.30 -19.16
C ALA A 581 18.70 17.34 -18.14
N GLY A 582 18.71 18.34 -17.25
CA GLY A 582 17.64 18.54 -16.28
C GLY A 582 16.33 18.98 -16.95
N VAL A 583 15.27 18.20 -16.78
CA VAL A 583 13.90 18.62 -17.14
C VAL A 583 13.36 19.51 -16.02
N ALA A 584 12.79 20.67 -16.39
CA ALA A 584 12.24 21.60 -15.42
C ALA A 584 10.88 21.12 -14.88
N GLU A 585 10.75 21.07 -13.55
CA GLU A 585 9.44 20.91 -12.90
C GLU A 585 8.67 22.24 -12.98
N GLY A 586 7.41 22.18 -13.39
CA GLY A 586 6.49 23.31 -13.38
C GLY A 586 5.72 23.37 -12.07
N ASP A 587 5.62 24.56 -11.48
CA ASP A 587 4.85 24.81 -10.25
C ASP A 587 3.35 25.00 -10.59
N ASP A 588 2.53 24.00 -10.25
CA ASP A 588 1.09 23.97 -10.55
C ASP A 588 0.29 24.73 -9.48
N GLY A 589 0.13 26.04 -9.66
CA GLY A 589 -0.68 26.89 -8.77
C GLY A 589 -2.15 26.43 -8.65
N GLU A 590 -2.51 25.89 -7.48
CA GLU A 590 -3.78 25.20 -7.27
C GLU A 590 -4.97 26.16 -7.07
N MET A 591 -5.93 26.14 -7.99
CA MET A 591 -7.13 26.98 -7.93
C MET A 591 -8.21 26.32 -7.05
N MET A 592 -8.52 26.96 -5.91
CA MET A 592 -9.33 26.36 -4.84
C MET A 592 -10.81 26.19 -5.22
N TYR A 593 -11.17 24.99 -5.71
CA TYR A 593 -12.57 24.58 -5.89
C TYR A 593 -13.22 24.19 -4.55
N ASN A 594 -14.50 24.53 -4.37
CA ASN A 594 -15.28 23.99 -3.26
C ASN A 594 -15.72 22.55 -3.58
N ASP A 595 -15.06 21.59 -2.94
CA ASP A 595 -15.33 20.15 -3.05
C ASP A 595 -16.80 19.74 -2.85
N GLN A 596 -17.53 20.42 -1.98
CA GLN A 596 -18.92 20.08 -1.63
C GLN A 596 -19.93 20.80 -2.53
N SER A 597 -19.48 21.66 -3.44
CA SER A 597 -20.36 22.39 -4.35
C SER A 597 -21.13 21.47 -5.30
N LEU A 598 -22.36 21.84 -5.62
CA LEU A 598 -23.25 21.09 -6.52
C LEU A 598 -22.65 20.97 -7.94
N GLU A 599 -21.82 21.94 -8.35
CA GLU A 599 -20.97 21.88 -9.55
C GLU A 599 -19.93 20.75 -9.47
N MET A 600 -19.21 20.63 -8.35
CA MET A 600 -18.24 19.54 -8.13
C MET A 600 -18.92 18.17 -8.03
N LYS A 601 -20.10 18.06 -7.40
CA LYS A 601 -20.92 16.85 -7.43
C LYS A 601 -21.28 16.45 -8.87
N TYR A 602 -21.77 17.41 -9.68
CA TYR A 602 -22.10 17.16 -11.10
C TYR A 602 -20.89 16.66 -11.89
N LYS A 603 -19.73 17.30 -11.74
CA LYS A 603 -18.48 16.90 -12.41
C LYS A 603 -18.02 15.50 -12.01
N ARG A 604 -18.05 15.18 -10.70
CA ARG A 604 -17.72 13.83 -10.20
C ARG A 604 -18.65 12.77 -10.76
N LEU A 605 -19.96 13.03 -10.79
CA LEU A 605 -20.93 12.09 -11.38
C LEU A 605 -20.68 11.88 -12.87
N HIS A 606 -20.41 12.96 -13.61
CA HIS A 606 -20.04 12.90 -15.03
C HIS A 606 -18.81 12.01 -15.28
N ASP A 607 -17.75 12.22 -14.50
CA ASP A 607 -16.48 11.52 -14.67
C ASP A 607 -16.53 10.06 -14.17
N ALA A 608 -17.34 9.77 -13.15
CA ALA A 608 -17.69 8.40 -12.77
C ALA A 608 -18.42 7.67 -13.91
N GLY A 609 -19.28 8.37 -14.67
CA GLY A 609 -19.94 7.84 -15.86
C GLY A 609 -18.97 7.50 -16.99
N ILE A 610 -18.01 8.39 -17.29
CA ILE A 610 -16.93 8.09 -18.25
C ILE A 610 -16.14 6.84 -17.80
N ALA A 611 -15.75 6.76 -16.53
CA ALA A 611 -14.98 5.62 -16.03
C ALA A 611 -15.74 4.28 -16.13
N VAL A 612 -17.06 4.27 -15.92
CA VAL A 612 -17.93 3.11 -16.20
C VAL A 612 -17.88 2.74 -17.68
N VAL A 613 -18.01 3.72 -18.57
CA VAL A 613 -18.03 3.48 -20.03
C VAL A 613 -16.68 3.00 -20.56
N SER A 614 -15.56 3.58 -20.15
CA SER A 614 -14.19 3.10 -20.44
C SER A 614 -14.02 1.62 -20.07
N THR A 615 -14.50 1.26 -18.87
CA THR A 615 -14.42 -0.09 -18.33
C THR A 615 -15.18 -1.08 -19.21
N PHE A 616 -16.38 -0.70 -19.67
CA PHE A 616 -17.18 -1.54 -20.55
C PHE A 616 -16.60 -1.62 -21.97
N GLN A 617 -16.09 -0.52 -22.54
CA GLN A 617 -15.58 -0.50 -23.91
C GLN A 617 -14.23 -1.21 -24.06
N ASN A 618 -13.30 -1.01 -23.13
CA ASN A 618 -11.92 -1.49 -23.25
C ASN A 618 -11.47 -2.41 -22.09
N GLY A 619 -11.98 -2.21 -20.88
CA GLY A 619 -11.46 -2.85 -19.66
C GLY A 619 -11.70 -4.36 -19.56
N PHE A 620 -12.94 -4.83 -19.84
CA PHE A 620 -13.26 -6.26 -19.70
C PHE A 620 -12.48 -7.18 -20.66
N PHE A 621 -12.17 -6.69 -21.85
CA PHE A 621 -11.45 -7.42 -22.89
C PHE A 621 -9.93 -7.26 -22.80
N MET A 622 -9.38 -6.75 -21.70
CA MET A 622 -7.94 -6.47 -21.62
C MET A 622 -7.08 -7.74 -21.74
N GLY A 623 -6.36 -7.84 -22.85
CA GLY A 623 -5.52 -8.99 -23.19
C GLY A 623 -6.30 -10.22 -23.68
N GLU A 624 -7.61 -10.11 -23.91
CA GLU A 624 -8.51 -11.22 -24.23
C GLU A 624 -9.53 -10.84 -25.30
N ASN A 625 -9.79 -11.72 -26.26
CA ASN A 625 -10.80 -11.46 -27.30
C ASN A 625 -12.21 -11.99 -26.95
N VAL A 626 -12.34 -12.71 -25.83
CA VAL A 626 -13.59 -13.29 -25.30
C VAL A 626 -13.72 -12.98 -23.81
N LEU A 627 -14.95 -12.72 -23.37
CA LEU A 627 -15.35 -12.58 -21.97
C LEU A 627 -16.23 -13.77 -21.59
N GLU A 628 -15.63 -14.73 -20.88
CA GLU A 628 -16.27 -15.95 -20.37
C GLU A 628 -15.67 -16.37 -19.00
N GLY A 629 -16.15 -17.47 -18.41
CA GLY A 629 -15.61 -18.06 -17.17
C GLY A 629 -15.56 -17.08 -15.97
N GLU A 630 -14.49 -17.16 -15.16
CA GLU A 630 -14.28 -16.24 -14.02
C GLU A 630 -14.34 -14.77 -14.45
N ARG A 631 -13.83 -14.43 -15.65
CA ARG A 631 -13.88 -13.05 -16.16
C ARG A 631 -15.32 -12.62 -16.39
N TYR A 632 -16.17 -13.45 -17.00
CA TYR A 632 -17.60 -13.13 -17.15
C TYR A 632 -18.30 -12.97 -15.79
N GLU A 633 -18.05 -13.86 -14.83
CA GLU A 633 -18.67 -13.77 -13.49
C GLU A 633 -18.26 -12.50 -12.74
N VAL A 634 -16.97 -12.13 -12.79
CA VAL A 634 -16.47 -10.90 -12.17
C VAL A 634 -16.97 -9.65 -12.91
N ALA A 635 -17.06 -9.67 -14.24
CA ALA A 635 -17.65 -8.57 -15.01
C ALA A 635 -19.13 -8.40 -14.67
N LEU A 636 -19.89 -9.48 -14.56
CA LEU A 636 -21.29 -9.45 -14.15
C LEU A 636 -21.44 -8.90 -12.72
N MET A 637 -20.63 -9.39 -11.77
CA MET A 637 -20.61 -8.88 -10.39
C MET A 637 -20.28 -7.38 -10.34
N TRP A 638 -19.38 -6.90 -11.20
CA TRP A 638 -19.05 -5.47 -11.30
C TRP A 638 -20.25 -4.64 -11.81
N VAL A 639 -20.93 -5.07 -12.88
CA VAL A 639 -22.11 -4.34 -13.39
C VAL A 639 -23.30 -4.44 -12.43
N GLU A 640 -23.47 -5.56 -11.71
CA GLU A 640 -24.47 -5.65 -10.63
C GLU A 640 -24.16 -4.72 -9.45
N ALA A 641 -22.89 -4.59 -9.05
CA ALA A 641 -22.47 -3.64 -8.02
C ALA A 641 -22.81 -2.20 -8.43
N LEU A 642 -22.49 -1.82 -9.67
CA LEU A 642 -22.86 -0.52 -10.25
C LEU A 642 -24.38 -0.33 -10.30
N ALA A 643 -25.15 -1.35 -10.73
CA ALA A 643 -26.61 -1.29 -10.74
C ALA A 643 -27.22 -1.14 -9.34
N ALA A 644 -26.56 -1.64 -8.29
CA ALA A 644 -27.00 -1.48 -6.90
C ALA A 644 -26.62 -0.12 -6.29
N SER A 645 -25.45 0.44 -6.64
CA SER A 645 -24.78 1.50 -5.85
C SER A 645 -24.41 2.78 -6.60
N PHE A 646 -24.48 2.82 -7.95
CA PHE A 646 -24.14 4.02 -8.71
C PHE A 646 -25.11 5.19 -8.39
N PRO A 647 -24.66 6.47 -8.37
CA PRO A 647 -25.54 7.58 -8.01
C PRO A 647 -26.72 7.80 -8.99
N MET A 648 -27.81 8.37 -8.47
CA MET A 648 -29.12 8.52 -9.10
C MET A 648 -29.84 7.20 -9.46
N LYS A 649 -31.08 7.05 -8.99
CA LYS A 649 -31.95 5.89 -9.23
C LYS A 649 -32.14 5.55 -10.70
N LYS A 650 -32.19 6.54 -11.59
CA LYS A 650 -32.34 6.32 -13.03
C LYS A 650 -31.10 5.67 -13.66
N ASN A 651 -29.90 6.04 -13.21
CA ASN A 651 -28.66 5.41 -13.67
C ASN A 651 -28.59 3.95 -13.22
N ARG A 652 -28.94 3.68 -11.94
CA ARG A 652 -29.09 2.32 -11.41
C ARG A 652 -30.05 1.47 -12.24
N GLN A 653 -31.20 2.03 -12.64
CA GLN A 653 -32.15 1.36 -13.54
C GLN A 653 -31.56 1.09 -14.94
N VAL A 654 -30.83 2.03 -15.53
CA VAL A 654 -30.15 1.84 -16.83
C VAL A 654 -29.04 0.79 -16.74
N LEU A 655 -28.25 0.77 -15.66
CA LEU A 655 -27.22 -0.25 -15.41
C LEU A 655 -27.84 -1.64 -15.18
N ALA A 656 -28.97 -1.73 -14.46
CA ALA A 656 -29.72 -2.98 -14.34
C ALA A 656 -30.22 -3.51 -15.70
N MET A 657 -30.56 -2.64 -16.66
CA MET A 657 -30.85 -3.09 -18.03
C MET A 657 -29.63 -3.71 -18.74
N LEU A 658 -28.40 -3.28 -18.41
CA LEU A 658 -27.18 -3.95 -18.91
C LEU A 658 -26.99 -5.31 -18.24
N VAL A 659 -27.15 -5.41 -16.91
CA VAL A 659 -27.07 -6.69 -16.17
C VAL A 659 -27.96 -7.77 -16.81
N GLU A 660 -29.24 -7.46 -17.03
CA GLU A 660 -30.18 -8.43 -17.61
C GLU A 660 -29.89 -8.72 -19.09
N SER A 661 -29.26 -7.78 -19.81
CA SER A 661 -28.79 -8.01 -21.18
C SER A 661 -27.48 -8.83 -21.24
N MET A 662 -26.61 -8.74 -20.23
CA MET A 662 -25.42 -9.59 -20.09
C MET A 662 -25.81 -11.02 -19.80
N LYS A 663 -26.80 -11.24 -18.91
CA LYS A 663 -27.30 -12.57 -18.51
C LYS A 663 -27.89 -13.41 -19.63
N THR A 664 -28.06 -12.88 -20.86
CA THR A 664 -28.49 -13.68 -22.02
C THR A 664 -27.37 -14.55 -22.61
N SER A 665 -26.10 -14.35 -22.22
CA SER A 665 -24.98 -15.23 -22.58
C SER A 665 -23.88 -15.19 -21.51
N ASN A 666 -23.27 -16.33 -21.23
CA ASN A 666 -22.07 -16.43 -20.39
C ASN A 666 -20.75 -16.35 -21.19
N HIS A 667 -20.83 -16.15 -22.51
CA HIS A 667 -19.71 -16.01 -23.44
C HIS A 667 -19.98 -14.84 -24.38
N TRP A 668 -19.10 -13.83 -24.37
CA TRP A 668 -19.18 -12.66 -25.24
C TRP A 668 -17.85 -12.43 -25.97
N ASN A 669 -17.82 -12.50 -27.31
CA ASN A 669 -16.70 -11.98 -28.07
C ASN A 669 -16.77 -10.44 -28.18
N HIS A 670 -15.65 -9.81 -28.52
CA HIS A 670 -15.54 -8.34 -28.58
C HIS A 670 -16.52 -7.68 -29.57
N ALA A 671 -16.91 -8.35 -30.67
CA ALA A 671 -17.83 -7.80 -31.67
C ALA A 671 -19.29 -7.81 -31.19
N ASP A 672 -19.76 -8.92 -30.64
CA ASP A 672 -21.10 -9.04 -30.06
C ASP A 672 -21.25 -8.16 -28.82
N TRP A 673 -20.19 -8.02 -28.03
CA TRP A 673 -20.14 -7.07 -26.92
C TRP A 673 -20.27 -5.61 -27.38
N LYS A 674 -19.58 -5.21 -28.47
CA LYS A 674 -19.79 -3.89 -29.10
C LYS A 674 -21.23 -3.69 -29.58
N VAL A 675 -21.93 -4.74 -30.03
CA VAL A 675 -23.35 -4.69 -30.39
C VAL A 675 -24.25 -4.54 -29.16
N LEU A 676 -23.97 -5.27 -28.08
CA LEU A 676 -24.66 -5.18 -26.80
C LEU A 676 -24.59 -3.76 -26.22
N LEU A 677 -23.37 -3.22 -26.10
CA LEU A 677 -23.15 -1.88 -25.56
C LEU A 677 -23.78 -0.78 -26.41
N ARG A 678 -23.83 -0.92 -27.74
CA ARG A 678 -24.49 0.07 -28.61
C ARG A 678 -25.99 0.17 -28.30
N LYS A 679 -26.68 -0.98 -28.31
CA LYS A 679 -28.12 -1.08 -27.97
C LYS A 679 -28.40 -0.57 -26.55
N TRP A 680 -27.52 -0.86 -25.60
CA TRP A 680 -27.64 -0.34 -24.24
C TRP A 680 -27.44 1.19 -24.18
N LYS A 681 -26.39 1.73 -24.83
CA LYS A 681 -26.13 3.17 -24.90
C LYS A 681 -27.30 3.93 -25.52
N GLU A 682 -27.89 3.43 -26.61
CA GLU A 682 -29.10 3.98 -27.26
C GLU A 682 -30.25 4.16 -26.25
N VAL A 683 -30.46 3.20 -25.33
CA VAL A 683 -31.48 3.27 -24.28
C VAL A 683 -31.05 4.16 -23.10
N ALA A 684 -29.75 4.28 -22.84
CA ALA A 684 -29.20 5.12 -21.78
C ALA A 684 -29.36 6.62 -22.07
N ILE A 685 -29.14 7.06 -23.32
CA ILE A 685 -29.19 8.46 -23.79
C ILE A 685 -30.26 9.30 -23.08
N GLY A 686 -31.54 8.93 -23.26
CA GLY A 686 -32.70 9.65 -22.75
C GLY A 686 -33.19 9.23 -21.36
N LYS A 687 -32.44 8.39 -20.64
CA LYS A 687 -32.83 7.86 -19.32
C LYS A 687 -31.84 8.19 -18.20
N THR A 688 -30.56 8.40 -18.50
CA THR A 688 -29.54 8.70 -17.48
C THR A 688 -29.68 10.10 -16.89
N PHE A 689 -28.99 10.30 -15.77
CA PHE A 689 -28.72 11.61 -15.19
C PHE A 689 -27.22 11.76 -14.89
N PRO A 690 -26.51 12.79 -15.41
CA PRO A 690 -26.96 13.73 -16.43
C PRO A 690 -27.43 13.03 -17.72
N VAL A 691 -28.17 13.76 -18.55
CA VAL A 691 -28.54 13.27 -19.89
C VAL A 691 -27.24 12.91 -20.64
N ASN A 692 -27.23 11.76 -21.32
CA ASN A 692 -26.06 11.20 -22.01
C ASN A 692 -24.88 10.70 -21.14
N LEU A 693 -25.02 10.55 -19.81
CA LEU A 693 -23.91 10.16 -18.92
C LEU A 693 -23.09 8.94 -19.38
N PHE A 694 -23.72 7.95 -20.02
CA PHE A 694 -23.04 6.73 -20.48
C PHE A 694 -22.73 6.71 -22.00
N THR A 695 -22.75 7.85 -22.70
CA THR A 695 -22.46 7.87 -24.16
C THR A 695 -20.99 8.10 -24.48
N SER A 696 -20.33 9.00 -23.75
CA SER A 696 -18.94 9.48 -23.99
C SER A 696 -17.88 8.40 -23.82
N SER A 697 -16.86 8.43 -24.68
CA SER A 697 -15.58 7.71 -24.56
C SER A 697 -14.49 8.64 -23.97
N GLU A 698 -13.26 8.13 -23.81
CA GLU A 698 -12.14 8.81 -23.13
C GLU A 698 -11.65 10.11 -23.78
N ASP A 699 -12.15 10.44 -24.98
CA ASP A 699 -11.73 11.59 -25.77
C ASP A 699 -12.18 12.93 -25.17
N THR A 700 -11.38 13.43 -24.23
CA THR A 700 -11.28 14.82 -23.77
C THR A 700 -12.46 15.43 -23.00
N ASN A 701 -13.56 14.70 -22.79
CA ASN A 701 -14.80 15.20 -22.17
C ASN A 701 -14.83 15.14 -20.62
N TRP A 702 -13.72 14.88 -19.94
CA TRP A 702 -13.66 14.91 -18.47
C TRP A 702 -14.00 16.31 -17.92
N ALA A 703 -14.84 16.35 -16.87
CA ALA A 703 -15.46 17.57 -16.34
C ALA A 703 -14.74 18.17 -15.12
N PHE A 704 -14.05 17.33 -14.34
CA PHE A 704 -13.08 17.70 -13.30
C PHE A 704 -11.77 16.90 -13.46
N CYS A 705 -11.90 15.59 -13.64
CA CYS A 705 -10.78 14.68 -13.76
C CYS A 705 -9.94 14.93 -15.01
N LYS A 706 -8.71 14.40 -14.97
CA LYS A 706 -7.70 14.58 -16.03
C LYS A 706 -7.02 13.25 -16.41
N THR A 707 -7.52 12.12 -15.93
CA THR A 707 -7.09 10.75 -16.28
C THR A 707 -8.23 9.75 -16.02
N TYR A 708 -8.21 8.58 -16.68
CA TYR A 708 -9.07 7.45 -16.34
C TYR A 708 -8.92 7.01 -14.87
N THR A 709 -7.70 7.06 -14.31
CA THR A 709 -7.44 6.72 -12.90
C THR A 709 -8.11 7.68 -11.92
N CYS A 710 -8.20 8.97 -12.23
CA CYS A 710 -8.99 9.94 -11.47
C CYS A 710 -10.49 9.61 -11.54
N GLY A 711 -10.99 9.29 -12.74
CA GLY A 711 -12.38 8.86 -12.95
C GLY A 711 -12.72 7.58 -12.19
N LEU A 712 -11.80 6.62 -12.14
CA LEU A 712 -11.96 5.34 -11.45
C LEU A 712 -11.95 5.49 -9.93
N TRP A 713 -11.06 6.31 -9.35
CA TRP A 713 -11.16 6.67 -7.94
C TRP A 713 -12.44 7.44 -7.63
N THR A 714 -12.83 8.38 -8.50
CA THR A 714 -14.09 9.12 -8.38
C THR A 714 -15.29 8.17 -8.37
N LEU A 715 -15.29 7.16 -9.25
CA LEU A 715 -16.28 6.09 -9.29
C LEU A 715 -16.29 5.27 -7.98
N PHE A 716 -15.13 4.82 -7.49
CA PHE A 716 -15.02 4.04 -6.24
C PHE A 716 -15.58 4.81 -5.04
N HIS A 717 -15.25 6.10 -4.90
CA HIS A 717 -15.82 6.95 -3.85
C HIS A 717 -17.35 7.11 -4.02
N SER A 718 -17.84 7.45 -5.21
CA SER A 718 -19.27 7.58 -5.49
C SER A 718 -20.10 6.30 -5.26
N ILE A 719 -19.54 5.10 -5.41
CA ILE A 719 -20.28 3.85 -5.15
C ILE A 719 -20.17 3.36 -3.69
N THR A 720 -19.15 3.79 -2.94
CA THR A 720 -18.94 3.34 -1.56
C THR A 720 -19.59 4.24 -0.51
N VAL A 721 -19.94 5.49 -0.83
CA VAL A 721 -20.81 6.33 0.02
C VAL A 721 -22.31 6.04 -0.13
N SER A 722 -22.71 5.27 -1.16
CA SER A 722 -24.12 5.01 -1.45
C SER A 722 -24.78 4.12 -0.39
N ASP A 723 -25.82 4.64 0.26
CA ASP A 723 -26.71 3.89 1.15
C ASP A 723 -27.62 2.97 0.32
N VAL A 724 -27.15 1.74 0.08
CA VAL A 724 -27.84 0.70 -0.70
C VAL A 724 -28.97 0.06 0.12
N LYS A 725 -30.01 0.85 0.40
CA LYS A 725 -31.21 0.41 1.13
C LYS A 725 -31.86 -0.79 0.44
N ALA A 726 -32.20 -1.80 1.24
CA ALA A 726 -32.71 -3.08 0.74
C ALA A 726 -33.92 -2.91 -0.20
N SER A 727 -33.77 -3.37 -1.44
CA SER A 727 -34.80 -3.22 -2.48
C SER A 727 -36.11 -3.90 -2.08
N LYS A 728 -37.23 -3.20 -2.26
CA LYS A 728 -38.57 -3.74 -2.01
C LYS A 728 -38.88 -4.86 -3.02
N LYS A 729 -39.33 -6.02 -2.51
CA LYS A 729 -39.91 -7.19 -3.21
C LYS A 729 -39.47 -7.38 -4.67
N GLY A 730 -38.47 -8.23 -4.90
CA GLY A 730 -38.18 -8.79 -6.22
C GLY A 730 -36.77 -9.36 -6.38
N VAL A 731 -35.80 -8.82 -5.64
CA VAL A 731 -34.37 -9.21 -5.72
C VAL A 731 -34.02 -10.22 -4.63
N THR A 732 -33.32 -11.29 -4.98
CA THR A 732 -32.80 -12.31 -4.06
C THR A 732 -31.58 -11.80 -3.30
N GLN A 733 -31.86 -11.28 -2.09
CA GLN A 733 -30.95 -10.58 -1.16
C GLN A 733 -30.55 -9.16 -1.58
N PRO A 734 -30.48 -8.21 -0.61
CA PRO A 734 -29.95 -6.88 -0.87
C PRO A 734 -28.43 -6.90 -1.01
N TRP A 735 -27.91 -5.99 -1.85
CA TRP A 735 -26.48 -5.70 -1.87
C TRP A 735 -26.05 -5.04 -0.55
N LYS A 736 -24.80 -5.27 -0.16
CA LYS A 736 -24.20 -4.77 1.06
C LYS A 736 -22.91 -4.00 0.77
N PRO A 737 -22.48 -3.05 1.62
CA PRO A 737 -21.21 -2.34 1.49
C PRO A 737 -20.00 -3.26 1.23
N SER A 738 -19.83 -4.33 2.02
CA SER A 738 -18.73 -5.29 1.85
C SER A 738 -18.70 -5.95 0.47
N ARG A 739 -19.88 -6.24 -0.11
CA ARG A 739 -20.03 -6.84 -1.44
C ARG A 739 -19.66 -5.85 -2.55
N ILE A 740 -19.84 -4.54 -2.34
CA ILE A 740 -19.35 -3.49 -3.25
C ILE A 740 -17.82 -3.46 -3.23
N MET A 741 -17.19 -3.53 -2.04
CA MET A 741 -15.74 -3.61 -1.92
C MET A 741 -15.17 -4.89 -2.55
N ALA A 742 -15.87 -6.03 -2.39
CA ALA A 742 -15.52 -7.28 -3.06
C ALA A 742 -15.54 -7.14 -4.60
N ALA A 743 -16.55 -6.45 -5.15
CA ALA A 743 -16.64 -6.17 -6.57
C ALA A 743 -15.50 -5.24 -7.04
N ILE A 744 -15.15 -4.18 -6.28
CA ILE A 744 -13.99 -3.33 -6.56
C ILE A 744 -12.70 -4.17 -6.61
N ARG A 745 -12.47 -5.00 -5.59
CA ARG A 745 -11.27 -5.85 -5.50
C ARG A 745 -11.16 -6.83 -6.67
N LEU A 746 -12.24 -7.55 -7.00
CA LEU A 746 -12.23 -8.51 -8.10
C LEU A 746 -12.14 -7.84 -9.47
N TYR A 747 -12.75 -6.65 -9.63
CA TYR A 747 -12.54 -5.79 -10.81
C TYR A 747 -11.06 -5.42 -10.97
N VAL A 748 -10.40 -4.95 -9.90
CA VAL A 748 -8.97 -4.59 -9.95
C VAL A 748 -8.10 -5.82 -10.26
N LYS A 749 -8.38 -6.98 -9.63
CA LYS A 749 -7.69 -8.27 -9.90
C LYS A 749 -7.68 -8.63 -11.40
N ASN A 750 -8.81 -8.44 -12.10
CA ASN A 750 -9.03 -9.04 -13.42
C ASN A 750 -8.96 -8.05 -14.60
N PHE A 751 -9.26 -6.77 -14.38
CA PHE A 751 -9.51 -5.79 -15.46
C PHE A 751 -8.75 -4.48 -15.35
N PHE A 752 -8.11 -4.18 -14.22
CA PHE A 752 -7.30 -2.97 -14.10
C PHE A 752 -5.90 -3.17 -14.69
N GLY A 753 -5.50 -2.29 -15.61
CA GLY A 753 -4.39 -2.56 -16.53
C GLY A 753 -2.99 -2.18 -16.09
N CYS A 754 -2.81 -1.35 -15.06
CA CYS A 754 -1.47 -1.13 -14.52
C CYS A 754 -1.09 -2.33 -13.63
N GLU A 755 -0.14 -3.19 -14.04
CA GLU A 755 0.18 -4.45 -13.34
C GLU A 755 0.57 -4.16 -11.87
N GLU A 756 1.61 -3.37 -11.67
CA GLU A 756 2.14 -2.97 -10.35
C GLU A 756 1.10 -2.24 -9.49
N CYS A 757 0.31 -1.32 -10.05
CA CYS A 757 -0.78 -0.66 -9.34
C CYS A 757 -1.83 -1.66 -8.83
N ARG A 758 -2.21 -2.62 -9.70
CA ARG A 758 -3.14 -3.72 -9.38
C ARG A 758 -2.56 -4.58 -8.27
N GLU A 759 -1.27 -4.89 -8.30
CA GLU A 759 -0.61 -5.70 -7.27
C GLU A 759 -0.54 -4.99 -5.92
N HIS A 760 -0.10 -3.74 -5.87
CA HIS A 760 -0.15 -2.93 -4.65
C HIS A 760 -1.58 -2.83 -4.09
N PHE A 761 -2.60 -2.75 -4.96
CA PHE A 761 -3.99 -2.81 -4.52
C PHE A 761 -4.33 -4.17 -3.90
N MET A 762 -4.03 -5.30 -4.57
CA MET A 762 -4.33 -6.64 -4.05
C MET A 762 -3.60 -6.95 -2.73
N LEU A 763 -2.37 -6.49 -2.57
CA LEU A 763 -1.56 -6.67 -1.36
C LEU A 763 -2.07 -5.83 -0.18
N SER A 764 -2.61 -4.65 -0.47
CA SER A 764 -3.26 -3.80 0.54
C SER A 764 -4.70 -4.20 0.83
N ASN A 765 -5.28 -5.10 0.02
CA ASN A 765 -6.67 -5.56 0.11
C ASN A 765 -6.74 -7.09 -0.02
N PRO A 766 -6.20 -7.85 0.96
CA PRO A 766 -6.40 -9.31 1.03
C PRO A 766 -7.87 -9.66 1.29
N GLU A 767 -8.21 -10.94 1.23
CA GLU A 767 -9.62 -11.39 1.32
C GLU A 767 -10.19 -11.29 2.75
N SER A 768 -9.32 -11.24 3.77
CA SER A 768 -9.71 -10.97 5.16
C SER A 768 -10.40 -9.61 5.32
N VAL A 769 -9.90 -8.56 4.64
CA VAL A 769 -10.49 -7.21 4.66
C VAL A 769 -11.95 -7.22 4.21
N ILE A 770 -12.32 -8.08 3.27
CA ILE A 770 -13.70 -8.21 2.81
C ILE A 770 -14.60 -8.84 3.89
N ALA A 771 -14.06 -9.81 4.65
CA ALA A 771 -14.76 -10.44 5.79
C ALA A 771 -14.86 -9.48 6.99
N GLU A 772 -13.83 -8.69 7.25
CA GLU A 772 -13.80 -7.65 8.29
C GLU A 772 -14.84 -6.56 7.99
N LEU A 773 -14.86 -6.01 6.78
CA LEU A 773 -15.88 -5.04 6.34
C LEU A 773 -17.30 -5.62 6.36
N ALA A 774 -17.46 -6.94 6.13
CA ALA A 774 -18.76 -7.61 6.19
C ALA A 774 -19.35 -7.71 7.62
N ALA A 775 -18.55 -7.53 8.67
CA ALA A 775 -19.06 -7.41 10.03
C ALA A 775 -19.84 -6.09 10.22
N SER A 776 -19.35 -5.01 9.60
CA SER A 776 -19.89 -3.65 9.71
C SER A 776 -21.05 -3.35 8.74
N ASP A 777 -21.46 -4.30 7.90
CA ASP A 777 -22.54 -4.13 6.89
C ASP A 777 -23.88 -3.62 7.48
N LYS A 778 -24.11 -3.77 8.79
CA LYS A 778 -25.31 -3.28 9.49
C LYS A 778 -25.30 -1.78 9.75
N GLU A 779 -24.12 -1.15 9.74
CA GLU A 779 -23.88 0.28 9.98
C GLU A 779 -23.91 1.09 8.67
N GLY A 780 -24.18 0.42 7.53
CA GLY A 780 -24.26 1.05 6.23
C GLY A 780 -22.88 1.33 5.62
N PRO A 781 -22.73 2.33 4.73
CA PRO A 781 -21.52 2.52 3.94
C PRO A 781 -20.26 2.88 4.73
N HIS A 782 -20.39 3.29 6.01
CA HIS A 782 -19.34 3.96 6.79
C HIS A 782 -17.96 3.30 6.72
N ALA A 783 -17.84 2.04 7.13
CA ALA A 783 -16.56 1.32 7.17
C ALA A 783 -15.90 1.18 5.78
N VAL A 784 -16.70 1.04 4.71
CA VAL A 784 -16.21 0.85 3.35
C VAL A 784 -15.80 2.18 2.70
N ALA A 785 -16.57 3.25 2.93
CA ALA A 785 -16.21 4.61 2.53
C ALA A 785 -14.90 5.05 3.20
N MET A 786 -14.76 4.81 4.51
CA MET A 786 -13.52 5.12 5.24
C MET A 786 -12.33 4.28 4.76
N TRP A 787 -12.54 3.00 4.43
CA TRP A 787 -11.50 2.13 3.88
C TRP A 787 -10.97 2.64 2.53
N ILE A 788 -11.87 2.94 1.58
CA ILE A 788 -11.49 3.47 0.26
C ILE A 788 -10.82 4.86 0.38
N TRP A 789 -11.22 5.68 1.36
CA TRP A 789 -10.55 6.94 1.68
C TRP A 789 -9.13 6.75 2.24
N LYS A 790 -8.92 5.86 3.20
CA LYS A 790 -7.59 5.52 3.74
C LYS A 790 -6.67 4.97 2.64
N MET A 791 -7.20 4.08 1.79
CA MET A 791 -6.47 3.50 0.66
C MET A 791 -6.07 4.56 -0.37
N HIS A 792 -7.00 5.44 -0.79
CA HIS A 792 -6.71 6.49 -1.77
C HIS A 792 -5.65 7.46 -1.27
N ASN A 793 -5.69 7.87 0.01
CA ASN A 793 -4.66 8.75 0.56
C ASN A 793 -3.32 8.07 0.83
N THR A 794 -3.30 6.75 1.07
CA THR A 794 -2.05 5.97 1.11
C THR A 794 -1.36 5.99 -0.26
N VAL A 795 -2.14 5.93 -1.35
CA VAL A 795 -1.63 6.16 -2.71
C VAL A 795 -1.19 7.61 -2.92
N ASN A 796 -1.94 8.62 -2.43
CA ASN A 796 -1.52 10.03 -2.51
C ASN A 796 -0.16 10.25 -1.83
N LYS A 797 0.03 9.76 -0.60
CA LYS A 797 1.31 9.81 0.13
C LYS A 797 2.44 9.15 -0.66
N SER A 798 2.17 8.00 -1.28
CA SER A 798 3.14 7.28 -2.12
C SER A 798 3.50 8.02 -3.42
N LEU A 799 2.57 8.80 -3.98
CA LEU A 799 2.74 9.64 -5.17
C LEU A 799 3.13 11.10 -4.85
N LYS A 800 3.46 11.42 -3.59
CA LYS A 800 3.75 12.77 -3.09
C LYS A 800 2.65 13.81 -3.40
N LYS A 801 1.39 13.39 -3.42
CA LYS A 801 0.22 14.28 -3.52
C LYS A 801 -0.30 14.63 -2.13
N GLN A 802 -0.97 15.77 -2.01
CA GLN A 802 -1.58 16.21 -0.75
C GLN A 802 -2.60 15.18 -0.25
N GLN A 803 -2.76 15.10 1.07
CA GLN A 803 -3.84 14.33 1.69
C GLN A 803 -5.16 15.08 1.52
N TRP A 804 -6.20 14.36 1.08
CA TRP A 804 -7.52 14.91 0.78
C TRP A 804 -8.59 14.38 1.75
N PRO A 805 -9.47 15.22 2.33
CA PRO A 805 -9.47 16.69 2.23
C PRO A 805 -8.25 17.31 2.91
N SER A 806 -7.85 18.50 2.47
CA SER A 806 -6.83 19.28 3.19
C SER A 806 -7.39 19.77 4.54
N LYS A 807 -6.52 20.10 5.50
CA LYS A 807 -6.94 20.68 6.79
C LYS A 807 -7.63 22.04 6.63
N THR A 808 -7.44 22.75 5.53
CA THR A 808 -8.20 23.98 5.20
C THR A 808 -9.59 23.69 4.64
N ALA A 809 -9.77 22.58 3.92
CA ALA A 809 -11.06 22.18 3.36
C ALA A 809 -11.95 21.44 4.38
N CYS A 810 -11.35 20.69 5.31
CA CYS A 810 -12.05 20.08 6.44
C CYS A 810 -11.20 20.18 7.72
N PRO A 811 -11.28 21.27 8.50
CA PRO A 811 -10.56 21.37 9.77
C PRO A 811 -11.00 20.28 10.77
N ILE A 812 -12.32 20.06 10.87
CA ILE A 812 -12.93 19.08 11.80
C ILE A 812 -12.66 17.61 11.45
N CYS A 813 -12.13 17.31 10.26
CA CYS A 813 -11.65 15.98 9.92
C CYS A 813 -10.36 15.61 10.69
N TYR A 814 -9.66 16.60 11.27
CA TYR A 814 -8.32 16.46 11.81
C TYR A 814 -8.19 17.01 13.23
N VAL A 815 -7.47 16.30 14.09
CA VAL A 815 -7.15 16.77 15.44
C VAL A 815 -6.28 18.04 15.39
N GLU A 816 -6.59 19.02 16.23
CA GLU A 816 -5.83 20.27 16.34
C GLU A 816 -4.78 20.21 17.46
N ASN A 817 -3.61 19.67 17.14
CA ASN A 817 -2.47 19.54 18.04
C ASN A 817 -1.17 20.23 17.56
N GLY A 818 -1.21 20.92 16.40
CA GLY A 818 -0.05 21.56 15.77
C GLY A 818 0.82 20.65 14.89
N GLU A 819 0.58 19.34 14.92
CA GLU A 819 1.35 18.36 14.15
C GLU A 819 0.97 18.31 12.66
N PRO A 820 1.83 17.73 11.79
CA PRO A 820 1.50 17.48 10.39
C PRO A 820 0.28 16.57 10.22
N ILE A 821 -0.44 16.73 9.11
CA ILE A 821 -1.54 15.86 8.72
C ILE A 821 -0.99 14.42 8.54
N SER A 822 -1.67 13.44 9.14
CA SER A 822 -1.35 12.01 9.01
C SER A 822 -2.60 11.21 8.63
N LEU A 823 -2.41 9.92 8.31
CA LEU A 823 -3.49 8.95 8.11
C LEU A 823 -3.84 8.17 9.38
N ASP A 824 -3.48 8.75 10.52
CA ASP A 824 -3.65 8.18 11.85
C ASP A 824 -5.10 8.18 12.34
N PRO A 825 -5.73 7.02 12.61
CA PRO A 825 -7.03 6.95 13.27
C PRO A 825 -7.14 7.69 14.63
N VAL A 826 -6.05 8.11 15.28
CA VAL A 826 -6.09 9.09 16.40
C VAL A 826 -6.32 10.51 15.90
N ARG A 827 -5.57 10.92 14.86
CA ARG A 827 -5.58 12.29 14.32
C ARG A 827 -6.71 12.53 13.32
N LEU A 828 -7.53 11.52 13.05
CA LEU A 828 -8.62 11.49 12.08
C LEU A 828 -9.97 11.33 12.79
N HIS A 829 -10.88 12.28 12.59
CA HIS A 829 -12.27 12.12 13.02
C HIS A 829 -13.03 11.32 11.95
N GLU A 830 -13.10 9.98 12.09
CA GLU A 830 -13.59 9.10 11.01
C GLU A 830 -15.04 9.43 10.59
N ASP A 831 -15.92 9.71 11.54
CA ASP A 831 -17.30 10.15 11.26
C ASP A 831 -17.34 11.45 10.43
N GLU A 832 -16.52 12.45 10.78
CA GLU A 832 -16.44 13.74 10.07
C GLU A 832 -15.81 13.60 8.69
N ILE A 833 -14.87 12.67 8.54
CA ILE A 833 -14.26 12.31 7.24
C ILE A 833 -15.29 11.61 6.37
N VAL A 834 -16.02 10.61 6.88
CA VAL A 834 -17.07 9.95 6.11
C VAL A 834 -18.23 10.91 5.81
N ALA A 835 -18.56 11.83 6.72
CA ALA A 835 -19.51 12.92 6.44
C ALA A 835 -18.99 13.86 5.34
N TYR A 836 -17.70 14.21 5.33
CA TYR A 836 -17.09 15.01 4.28
C TYR A 836 -17.07 14.28 2.93
N VAL A 837 -16.66 13.01 2.89
CA VAL A 837 -16.63 12.19 1.67
C VAL A 837 -18.06 11.97 1.16
N THR A 838 -19.03 11.72 2.04
CA THR A 838 -20.46 11.61 1.69
C THR A 838 -21.04 12.96 1.26
N SER A 839 -20.56 14.08 1.78
CA SER A 839 -20.93 15.40 1.26
C SER A 839 -20.35 15.63 -0.15
N ALA A 840 -19.08 15.25 -0.38
CA ALA A 840 -18.35 15.46 -1.62
C ALA A 840 -18.74 14.52 -2.78
N TYR A 841 -19.22 13.31 -2.47
CA TYR A 841 -19.55 12.23 -3.42
C TYR A 841 -20.99 11.71 -3.31
N GLY A 842 -21.75 12.12 -2.28
CA GLY A 842 -23.14 11.73 -2.09
C GLY A 842 -24.11 12.62 -2.85
N HIS A 843 -25.13 11.97 -3.40
CA HIS A 843 -26.14 12.55 -4.28
C HIS A 843 -27.52 12.19 -3.74
N ASP A 844 -28.31 13.17 -3.33
CA ASP A 844 -29.74 12.94 -3.15
C ASP A 844 -30.39 12.74 -4.54
N ASP A 845 -31.39 11.86 -4.61
CA ASP A 845 -32.21 11.67 -5.81
C ASP A 845 -33.10 12.91 -6.08
N GLU A 846 -33.28 13.85 -5.13
CA GLU A 846 -34.06 15.09 -5.29
C GLU A 846 -33.20 16.35 -5.55
N GLU A 847 -32.19 16.66 -4.71
CA GLU A 847 -31.39 17.92 -4.75
C GLU A 847 -30.83 18.30 -6.14
N ILE A 848 -30.46 17.29 -6.93
CA ILE A 848 -29.64 17.48 -8.14
C ILE A 848 -30.49 17.77 -9.39
N TYR A 849 -31.80 17.52 -9.35
CA TYR A 849 -32.69 17.87 -10.48
C TYR A 849 -32.83 19.38 -10.70
N ASP A 850 -32.74 20.19 -9.65
CA ASP A 850 -32.84 21.65 -9.78
C ASP A 850 -31.64 22.27 -10.50
N MET A 851 -30.43 21.73 -10.31
CA MET A 851 -29.26 22.23 -11.02
C MET A 851 -29.22 21.78 -12.49
N ASP A 852 -29.75 20.60 -12.83
CA ASP A 852 -29.93 20.21 -14.24
C ASP A 852 -31.07 20.98 -14.91
N ALA A 853 -32.13 21.33 -14.17
CA ALA A 853 -33.13 22.27 -14.66
C ALA A 853 -32.47 23.61 -15.03
N ALA A 854 -31.50 24.10 -14.24
CA ALA A 854 -30.69 25.27 -14.58
C ALA A 854 -29.77 25.04 -15.79
N HIS A 855 -29.04 23.92 -15.82
CA HIS A 855 -27.98 23.67 -16.82
C HIS A 855 -28.49 23.20 -18.19
N ASN A 856 -29.56 22.39 -18.22
CA ASN A 856 -30.27 21.91 -19.42
C ASN A 856 -31.53 22.74 -19.75
N GLY A 857 -31.65 23.95 -19.21
CA GLY A 857 -32.53 24.99 -19.75
C GLY A 857 -34.02 24.93 -19.39
N LYS A 858 -34.48 24.03 -18.51
CA LYS A 858 -35.88 24.07 -18.02
C LYS A 858 -36.14 25.24 -17.08
N LEU A 859 -35.18 25.58 -16.23
CA LEU A 859 -35.19 26.85 -15.51
C LEU A 859 -34.90 28.04 -16.43
N VAL A 860 -34.28 27.88 -17.61
CA VAL A 860 -34.26 28.97 -18.62
C VAL A 860 -35.65 29.19 -19.23
N ALA A 861 -36.48 28.15 -19.35
CA ALA A 861 -37.89 28.27 -19.75
C ALA A 861 -38.80 28.84 -18.63
N LEU A 862 -38.40 28.75 -17.35
CA LEU A 862 -39.05 29.48 -16.25
C LEU A 862 -38.45 30.88 -16.03
N TRP A 863 -37.17 31.09 -16.31
CA TRP A 863 -36.51 32.39 -16.18
C TRP A 863 -36.75 33.29 -17.38
N SER A 864 -37.14 32.77 -18.54
CA SER A 864 -37.73 33.58 -19.60
C SER A 864 -39.08 34.19 -19.18
N SER A 865 -39.82 33.56 -18.25
CA SER A 865 -41.04 34.15 -17.67
C SER A 865 -40.80 34.95 -16.38
N THR A 866 -39.83 34.60 -15.51
CA THR A 866 -39.48 35.44 -14.34
C THR A 866 -38.56 36.62 -14.66
N GLN A 867 -37.78 36.60 -15.75
CA GLN A 867 -37.21 37.81 -16.34
C GLN A 867 -38.33 38.66 -16.96
N GLY A 868 -39.38 38.06 -17.52
CA GLY A 868 -40.61 38.78 -17.89
C GLY A 868 -41.23 39.51 -16.68
N PHE A 869 -41.34 38.83 -15.54
CA PHE A 869 -41.85 39.41 -14.29
C PHE A 869 -40.93 40.50 -13.73
N SER A 870 -39.62 40.27 -13.71
CA SER A 870 -38.63 41.23 -13.20
C SER A 870 -38.50 42.44 -14.10
N ALA A 871 -38.55 42.26 -15.42
CA ALA A 871 -38.64 43.34 -16.39
C ALA A 871 -39.96 44.10 -16.26
N MET A 872 -41.11 43.43 -16.08
CA MET A 872 -42.37 44.12 -15.81
C MET A 872 -42.33 44.93 -14.52
N VAL A 873 -41.79 44.40 -13.42
CA VAL A 873 -41.65 45.14 -12.15
C VAL A 873 -40.68 46.31 -12.29
N MET A 874 -39.56 46.14 -13.01
CA MET A 874 -38.62 47.24 -13.32
C MET A 874 -39.24 48.29 -14.25
N ILE A 875 -40.01 47.90 -15.26
CA ILE A 875 -40.69 48.80 -16.20
C ILE A 875 -41.84 49.54 -15.52
N LEU A 876 -42.67 48.86 -14.73
CA LEU A 876 -43.73 49.48 -13.92
C LEU A 876 -43.13 50.39 -12.84
N GLY A 877 -42.02 49.99 -12.22
CA GLY A 877 -41.24 50.82 -11.30
C GLY A 877 -40.65 52.07 -11.99
N PHE A 878 -40.11 51.92 -13.20
CA PHE A 878 -39.58 53.03 -13.99
C PHE A 878 -40.69 53.99 -14.46
N PHE A 879 -41.85 53.48 -14.87
CA PHE A 879 -43.03 54.31 -15.17
C PHE A 879 -43.64 54.95 -13.91
N ALA A 880 -43.62 54.29 -12.76
CA ALA A 880 -44.01 54.89 -11.49
C ALA A 880 -43.05 56.00 -11.07
N LEU A 881 -41.73 55.80 -11.20
CA LEU A 881 -40.70 56.80 -10.94
C LEU A 881 -40.77 57.97 -11.94
N LEU A 882 -41.05 57.72 -13.22
CA LEU A 882 -41.34 58.78 -14.20
C LEU A 882 -42.63 59.53 -13.85
N GLY A 883 -43.68 58.84 -13.40
CA GLY A 883 -44.92 59.45 -12.92
C GLY A 883 -44.70 60.34 -11.69
N VAL A 884 -43.89 59.89 -10.72
CA VAL A 884 -43.47 60.68 -9.55
C VAL A 884 -42.58 61.85 -9.96
N ALA A 885 -41.62 61.67 -10.87
CA ALA A 885 -40.76 62.72 -11.38
C ALA A 885 -41.55 63.80 -12.16
N TYR A 886 -42.54 63.39 -12.95
CA TYR A 886 -43.45 64.29 -13.66
C TYR A 886 -44.36 65.06 -12.68
N LYS A 887 -44.92 64.37 -11.68
CA LYS A 887 -45.78 64.97 -10.64
C LYS A 887 -45.00 65.92 -9.72
N THR A 888 -43.74 65.64 -9.41
CA THR A 888 -42.86 66.52 -8.61
C THR A 888 -42.31 67.70 -9.41
N ARG A 889 -41.97 67.53 -10.71
CA ARG A 889 -41.68 68.67 -11.60
C ARG A 889 -42.86 69.63 -11.73
N ARG A 890 -44.10 69.14 -11.69
CA ARG A 890 -45.32 69.97 -11.70
C ARG A 890 -45.58 70.72 -10.38
N HIS A 891 -44.81 70.45 -9.32
CA HIS A 891 -44.96 71.05 -7.98
C HIS A 891 -43.74 71.85 -7.48
N ARG A 892 -42.76 72.17 -8.34
CA ARG A 892 -41.66 73.12 -8.03
C ARG A 892 -41.49 74.18 -9.12
N GLY A 893 -42.52 75.02 -9.26
CA GLY A 893 -42.38 76.39 -9.76
C GLY A 893 -42.71 77.34 -8.61
N PHE A 894 -41.84 78.33 -8.35
CA PHE A 894 -41.83 79.20 -7.17
C PHE A 894 -41.54 78.47 -5.83
N ASP A 895 -41.00 79.12 -4.79
CA ASP A 895 -40.62 80.55 -4.66
C ASP A 895 -39.15 80.74 -4.22
N ARG A 896 -38.67 82.00 -4.22
CA ARG A 896 -37.25 82.38 -4.25
C ARG A 896 -36.88 83.39 -3.17
N LYS A 897 -36.49 82.94 -1.97
CA LYS A 897 -35.78 83.73 -0.92
C LYS A 897 -35.40 82.89 0.32
N VAL A 898 -34.20 83.15 0.88
CA VAL A 898 -33.91 83.17 2.35
C VAL A 898 -33.99 81.79 3.08
N LEU A 899 -33.29 81.44 4.19
CA LEU A 899 -32.22 81.98 5.06
C LEU A 899 -31.26 80.77 5.31
N MET A 900 -29.95 80.81 4.98
CA MET A 900 -28.81 81.09 5.88
C MET A 900 -28.65 80.23 7.16
N MET A 901 -27.40 79.75 7.38
CA MET A 901 -26.67 79.72 8.67
C MET A 901 -26.87 78.57 9.69
N ARG A 902 -25.83 77.71 9.84
CA ARG A 902 -25.31 77.06 11.09
C ARG A 902 -26.23 76.05 11.84
N ASP A 903 -25.78 75.13 12.69
CA ASP A 903 -24.45 74.56 13.01
C ASP A 903 -24.62 73.19 13.72
N HIS A 904 -23.55 72.38 13.73
CA HIS A 904 -23.14 71.42 14.79
C HIS A 904 -24.04 70.24 15.28
N ILE A 905 -23.38 69.07 15.34
CA ILE A 905 -23.52 67.95 16.30
C ILE A 905 -24.78 67.07 16.20
N ALA A 906 -24.60 65.91 15.56
CA ALA A 906 -24.59 64.61 16.23
C ALA A 906 -23.57 63.70 15.51
#